data_AF-A0A1J0WJC6-F1
#
_entry.id   AF-A0A1J0WJC6-F1
#
_cell.length_a   1.000
_cell.length_b   1.000
_cell.length_c   1.000
_cell.angle_alpha   90.00
_cell.angle_beta   90.00
_cell.angle_gamma   90.00
#
_symmetry.space_group_name_H-M   'P 1'
#
loop_
_entity.id
_entity.type
_entity.pdbx_description
1 polymer ?
#
loop_
_entity_poly.entity_id
_entity_poly.type
_entity_poly.pdbx_seq_one_letter_code
_entity_poly.pdbx_strand_id
1 'polypeptide(L)'
;MPASKQRRIAIFGTFDVENYGDLLFPLLAQQRLASEGMDVVAVSPTAGVTRYRDTVPVISLAEFVKTADSFDGILIGGGNIVHIRDFDLPGYSDVAYPSLWAGATAHAVRHGLPVAWNAPGVLAPVGAARSPDWLQRVVAAADRFAVRDAQSANAMDLWTGRRPEVMPDTATDLPLLWSEATLEDRFAKVRKILKIPRKQPVIALHVKERSLRRTSVAEFAQQLDAALEASNATAVLIAIGRCHGDHELARAINREAPRHTIPFEDADTLQDIAAVIAGSDAYLGASLHGQITAAAYGVPARLVAVPNLHKFEGQAIQMNRGDDVVGSWETALLDLPGVLKQEKQPLPALIASQLDAHWKVVTKLFTTTPQGAAHGDIFPGADIDTALADAVADMRQGALAATPPNPVKSANRADIGAAPGVSMQWDAKALDGMIADKAYDAAENQITSQLAQNPSHLPARLAEVRLAMAQDETQKAVDLAANLAVDWPANPWVWNINLKSLANAGQSEAAMASFLAGLGQPEIDEAMLKAATGVVLALVPLQTQIAFLKAALERRPQSTHLMLRLAMRADAGGDFLLALDLFKKAERYGPLPDYAAKVRNQLSSMELPLEQAVDHLQGVVGAGKDDVVTLCRLCRLAAAAGRFDLSVSALRQALEIHPLEWRTVYRLNRVFLTRAEDKKIFATLKQVATTFDPEPSWLLQYALFALRAGYKSEGHETLTGLANTQVLGPTARSMLGALEALGKSRPRKALLCDSDVRVVRKRGAQDTVVVFEGLIGGLSYISSRYLDTILADLPVHTIYLRDPYGQIFLKGVPELGADEKTMQTALASLIKDLGAGRVVAIGGSAAGYAALRAGLAIDADAVISLAGFVTPGAADAHDADHARRGMAEVFGADLDAFDLRPQLRSNPKLQLTIVVGSNYAPDMSRIRAIDDIQNARAIILDGINTHHVALPAVTDGTLKGLLNEALAEPQAYGSFAG
;
A
#
# COMPACT_ATOMS: atom_id res chain seq x y z
N MET A 1 -4.01 -36.18 -34.59
CA MET A 1 -4.11 -34.71 -34.54
C MET A 1 -3.35 -34.25 -33.30
N PRO A 2 -2.40 -33.31 -33.39
CA PRO A 2 -1.73 -32.81 -32.19
C PRO A 2 -2.77 -32.10 -31.32
N ALA A 3 -2.75 -32.37 -30.02
CA ALA A 3 -3.64 -31.74 -29.04
C ALA A 3 -3.60 -30.23 -29.23
N SER A 4 -4.75 -29.60 -29.51
CA SER A 4 -4.82 -28.16 -29.72
C SER A 4 -4.32 -27.46 -28.45
N LYS A 5 -3.22 -26.72 -28.56
CA LYS A 5 -2.71 -25.87 -27.48
C LYS A 5 -3.87 -24.96 -27.05
N GLN A 6 -4.31 -25.09 -25.80
CA GLN A 6 -5.35 -24.24 -25.21
C GLN A 6 -4.83 -22.79 -25.23
N ARG A 7 -5.60 -21.87 -25.82
CA ARG A 7 -5.20 -20.47 -25.94
C ARG A 7 -5.34 -19.78 -24.59
N ARG A 8 -4.41 -18.90 -24.22
CA ARG A 8 -4.43 -18.22 -22.92
C ARG A 8 -4.79 -16.75 -23.10
N ILE A 9 -5.86 -16.30 -22.44
CA ILE A 9 -6.38 -14.94 -22.53
C ILE A 9 -6.19 -14.26 -21.18
N ALA A 10 -5.48 -13.14 -21.16
CA ALA A 10 -5.31 -12.34 -19.95
C ALA A 10 -6.46 -11.35 -19.79
N ILE A 11 -7.24 -11.45 -18.72
CA ILE A 11 -8.25 -10.44 -18.38
C ILE A 11 -7.70 -9.49 -17.30
N PHE A 12 -7.77 -8.18 -17.52
CA PHE A 12 -7.24 -7.15 -16.61
C PHE A 12 -8.34 -6.45 -15.81
N GLY A 13 -8.16 -6.34 -14.50
CA GLY A 13 -9.08 -5.66 -13.59
C GLY A 13 -8.62 -5.73 -12.14
N THR A 14 -9.43 -5.26 -11.21
CA THR A 14 -9.14 -5.29 -9.76
C THR A 14 -9.72 -6.56 -9.12
N PHE A 15 -9.21 -7.72 -9.53
CA PHE A 15 -9.68 -9.05 -9.14
C PHE A 15 -9.03 -9.59 -7.85
N ASP A 16 -8.12 -8.81 -7.27
CA ASP A 16 -7.44 -9.02 -5.99
C ASP A 16 -8.04 -8.15 -4.85
N VAL A 17 -9.16 -7.48 -5.11
CA VAL A 17 -9.88 -6.62 -4.15
C VAL A 17 -11.25 -7.24 -3.83
N GLU A 18 -11.67 -7.21 -2.56
CA GLU A 18 -12.95 -7.76 -2.09
C GLU A 18 -14.18 -6.93 -2.55
N ASN A 19 -14.46 -6.95 -3.85
CA ASN A 19 -15.63 -6.35 -4.49
C ASN A 19 -16.35 -7.40 -5.33
N TYR A 20 -17.56 -7.76 -4.91
CA TYR A 20 -18.38 -8.81 -5.51
C TYR A 20 -18.51 -8.66 -7.03
N GLY A 21 -18.80 -7.45 -7.52
CA GLY A 21 -19.06 -7.26 -8.94
C GLY A 21 -17.82 -7.39 -9.81
N ASP A 22 -16.71 -6.81 -9.37
CA ASP A 22 -15.45 -6.87 -10.13
C ASP A 22 -14.94 -8.31 -10.24
N LEU A 23 -15.15 -9.13 -9.21
CA LEU A 23 -14.75 -10.54 -9.18
C LEU A 23 -15.61 -11.45 -10.08
N LEU A 24 -16.77 -11.00 -10.59
CA LEU A 24 -17.60 -11.79 -11.52
C LEU A 24 -17.01 -11.85 -12.94
N PHE A 25 -16.28 -10.81 -13.37
CA PHE A 25 -15.86 -10.69 -14.77
C PHE A 25 -14.95 -11.83 -15.24
N PRO A 26 -13.94 -12.29 -14.49
CA PRO A 26 -13.11 -13.41 -14.90
C PRO A 26 -13.90 -14.72 -15.00
N LEU A 27 -14.85 -14.96 -14.08
CA LEU A 27 -15.70 -16.16 -14.09
C LEU A 27 -16.61 -16.19 -15.31
N LEU A 28 -17.22 -15.07 -15.65
CA LEU A 28 -18.10 -14.94 -16.82
C LEU A 28 -17.33 -15.04 -18.13
N ALA A 29 -16.14 -14.43 -18.20
CA ALA A 29 -15.25 -14.57 -19.34
C ALA A 29 -14.82 -16.03 -19.52
N GLN A 30 -14.46 -16.72 -18.43
CA GLN A 30 -14.12 -18.14 -18.47
C GLN A 30 -15.31 -18.98 -18.94
N GLN A 31 -16.51 -18.73 -18.42
CA GLN A 31 -17.73 -19.44 -18.82
C GLN A 31 -18.04 -19.27 -20.33
N ARG A 32 -17.78 -18.08 -20.89
CA ARG A 32 -18.05 -17.76 -22.30
C ARG A 32 -16.97 -18.29 -23.25
N LEU A 33 -15.72 -18.36 -22.82
CA LEU A 33 -14.57 -18.67 -23.67
C LEU A 33 -14.07 -20.13 -23.53
N ALA A 34 -14.38 -20.83 -22.43
CA ALA A 34 -13.90 -22.18 -22.18
C ALA A 34 -14.35 -23.19 -23.26
N SER A 35 -15.59 -23.07 -23.77
CA SER A 35 -16.10 -23.94 -24.84
C SER A 35 -15.37 -23.78 -26.18
N GLU A 36 -14.67 -22.65 -26.34
CA GLU A 36 -13.89 -22.32 -27.53
C GLU A 36 -12.40 -22.72 -27.39
N GLY A 37 -12.06 -23.46 -26.32
CA GLY A 37 -10.70 -23.92 -26.05
C GLY A 37 -9.76 -22.81 -25.55
N MET A 38 -10.30 -21.81 -24.87
CA MET A 38 -9.54 -20.69 -24.30
C MET A 38 -9.55 -20.76 -22.77
N ASP A 39 -8.39 -20.56 -22.17
CA ASP A 39 -8.18 -20.40 -20.73
C ASP A 39 -8.10 -18.92 -20.37
N VAL A 40 -8.81 -18.50 -19.34
CA VAL A 40 -8.83 -17.10 -18.89
C VAL A 40 -7.99 -16.99 -17.63
N VAL A 41 -7.01 -16.08 -17.66
CA VAL A 41 -6.14 -15.78 -16.52
C VAL A 41 -6.42 -14.36 -16.06
N ALA A 42 -6.81 -14.21 -14.79
CA ALA A 42 -7.06 -12.90 -14.20
C ALA A 42 -5.73 -12.19 -13.87
N VAL A 43 -5.63 -10.93 -14.26
CA VAL A 43 -4.48 -10.05 -14.01
C VAL A 43 -4.94 -8.82 -13.24
N SER A 44 -4.25 -8.53 -12.14
CA SER A 44 -4.50 -7.35 -11.30
C SER A 44 -3.20 -6.62 -10.96
N PRO A 45 -3.23 -5.38 -10.43
CA PRO A 45 -2.01 -4.64 -10.11
C PRO A 45 -1.11 -5.42 -9.14
N THR A 46 -1.73 -6.16 -8.20
CA THR A 46 -1.04 -7.09 -7.31
C THR A 46 -1.58 -8.52 -7.49
N ALA A 47 -1.13 -9.46 -6.65
CA ALA A 47 -1.67 -10.82 -6.58
C ALA A 47 -2.36 -11.05 -5.21
N GLY A 48 -3.07 -10.03 -4.71
CA GLY A 48 -3.78 -10.10 -3.44
C GLY A 48 -4.83 -11.22 -3.43
N VAL A 49 -4.95 -11.89 -2.28
CA VAL A 49 -5.92 -12.97 -2.08
C VAL A 49 -7.20 -12.40 -1.47
N THR A 50 -8.34 -12.66 -2.11
CA THR A 50 -9.66 -12.31 -1.56
C THR A 50 -10.19 -13.43 -0.67
N ARG A 51 -11.14 -13.14 0.24
CA ARG A 51 -11.78 -14.18 1.06
C ARG A 51 -12.65 -15.17 0.29
N TYR A 52 -13.07 -14.84 -0.92
CA TYR A 52 -14.05 -15.62 -1.66
C TYR A 52 -13.38 -16.83 -2.30
N ARG A 53 -13.85 -18.03 -1.95
CA ARG A 53 -13.21 -19.28 -2.41
C ARG A 53 -13.53 -19.67 -3.85
N ASP A 54 -14.51 -19.01 -4.46
CA ASP A 54 -15.02 -19.29 -5.81
C ASP A 54 -14.57 -18.26 -6.87
N THR A 55 -13.48 -17.54 -6.61
CA THR A 55 -12.84 -16.62 -7.58
C THR A 55 -11.82 -17.34 -8.46
N VAL A 56 -11.54 -16.77 -9.64
CA VAL A 56 -10.43 -17.22 -10.50
C VAL A 56 -9.09 -16.81 -9.85
N PRO A 57 -8.05 -17.66 -9.88
CA PRO A 57 -6.71 -17.28 -9.46
C PRO A 57 -6.18 -16.06 -10.22
N VAL A 58 -5.52 -15.15 -9.50
CA VAL A 58 -5.03 -13.87 -10.03
C VAL A 58 -3.51 -13.88 -10.08
N ILE A 59 -2.94 -13.42 -11.19
CA ILE A 59 -1.51 -13.06 -11.29
C ILE A 59 -1.35 -11.54 -11.20
N SER A 60 -0.20 -11.09 -10.70
CA SER A 60 0.11 -9.65 -10.70
C SER A 60 0.47 -9.15 -12.08
N LEU A 61 0.34 -7.84 -12.30
CA LEU A 61 0.82 -7.17 -13.51
C LEU A 61 2.29 -7.48 -13.77
N ALA A 62 3.13 -7.43 -12.72
CA ALA A 62 4.55 -7.75 -12.83
C ALA A 62 4.81 -9.19 -13.30
N GLU A 63 3.92 -10.13 -12.98
CA GLU A 63 4.00 -11.50 -13.46
C GLU A 63 3.49 -11.66 -14.89
N PHE A 64 2.40 -10.96 -15.24
CA PHE A 64 1.94 -10.86 -16.62
C PHE A 64 3.05 -10.33 -17.53
N VAL A 65 3.76 -9.26 -17.15
CA VAL A 65 4.83 -8.68 -17.98
C VAL A 65 5.93 -9.68 -18.31
N LYS A 66 6.32 -10.55 -17.37
CA LYS A 66 7.32 -11.61 -17.61
C LYS A 66 6.81 -12.73 -18.50
N THR A 67 5.49 -12.93 -18.52
CA THR A 67 4.83 -14.06 -19.17
C THR A 67 3.96 -13.64 -20.34
N ALA A 68 4.07 -12.38 -20.81
CA ALA A 68 3.20 -11.80 -21.82
C ALA A 68 3.20 -12.60 -23.13
N ASP A 69 4.36 -13.13 -23.54
CA ASP A 69 4.53 -13.99 -24.73
C ASP A 69 3.81 -15.35 -24.62
N SER A 70 3.32 -15.72 -23.43
CA SER A 70 2.56 -16.95 -23.21
C SER A 70 1.05 -16.78 -23.41
N PHE A 71 0.59 -15.56 -23.71
CA PHE A 71 -0.80 -15.22 -23.96
C PHE A 71 -1.08 -15.07 -25.45
N ASP A 72 -2.35 -15.24 -25.82
CA ASP A 72 -2.85 -15.15 -27.20
C ASP A 72 -3.81 -13.95 -27.39
N GLY A 73 -4.13 -13.22 -26.31
CA GLY A 73 -5.00 -12.05 -26.34
C GLY A 73 -5.18 -11.40 -24.97
N ILE A 74 -5.54 -10.12 -24.98
CA ILE A 74 -5.82 -9.32 -23.78
C ILE A 74 -7.27 -8.86 -23.79
N LEU A 75 -7.94 -9.07 -22.67
CA LEU A 75 -9.27 -8.58 -22.37
C LEU A 75 -9.17 -7.51 -21.28
N ILE A 76 -9.50 -6.26 -21.58
CA ILE A 76 -9.62 -5.19 -20.58
C ILE A 76 -10.98 -5.37 -19.92
N GLY A 77 -11.01 -5.52 -18.59
CA GLY A 77 -12.13 -6.07 -17.82
C GLY A 77 -13.47 -5.33 -17.91
N GLY A 78 -14.31 -5.53 -16.89
CA GLY A 78 -15.55 -4.78 -16.68
C GLY A 78 -15.38 -3.69 -15.61
N GLY A 79 -16.45 -3.36 -14.89
CA GLY A 79 -16.37 -2.48 -13.72
C GLY A 79 -16.11 -1.01 -14.08
N ASN A 80 -15.39 -0.26 -13.23
CA ASN A 80 -15.04 1.14 -13.47
C ASN A 80 -13.53 1.34 -13.42
N ILE A 81 -12.80 0.75 -14.37
CA ILE A 81 -11.33 0.67 -14.32
C ILE A 81 -10.61 1.68 -15.23
N VAL A 82 -11.32 2.34 -16.15
CA VAL A 82 -10.70 3.26 -17.11
C VAL A 82 -10.67 4.68 -16.54
N HIS A 83 -9.59 5.01 -15.83
CA HIS A 83 -9.27 6.35 -15.31
C HIS A 83 -7.81 6.48 -14.90
N ILE A 84 -7.41 7.70 -14.50
CA ILE A 84 -6.07 8.02 -13.97
C ILE A 84 -6.07 8.43 -12.48
N ARG A 85 -7.23 8.38 -11.81
CA ARG A 85 -7.35 8.73 -10.38
C ARG A 85 -6.65 7.69 -9.50
N ASP A 86 -6.01 8.16 -8.45
CA ASP A 86 -5.61 7.34 -7.32
C ASP A 86 -6.77 7.25 -6.31
N PHE A 87 -7.04 6.04 -5.82
CA PHE A 87 -8.06 5.77 -4.81
C PHE A 87 -7.45 5.34 -3.46
N ASP A 88 -6.12 5.45 -3.31
CA ASP A 88 -5.36 5.08 -2.12
C ASP A 88 -5.66 3.65 -1.64
N LEU A 89 -5.89 2.74 -2.59
CA LEU A 89 -6.15 1.33 -2.25
C LEU A 89 -4.86 0.70 -1.69
N PRO A 90 -4.91 -0.01 -0.55
CA PRO A 90 -3.72 -0.60 0.05
C PRO A 90 -2.97 -1.52 -0.93
N GLY A 91 -1.68 -1.24 -1.14
CA GLY A 91 -0.81 -2.04 -2.01
C GLY A 91 -0.85 -1.66 -3.49
N TYR A 92 -1.74 -0.75 -3.90
CA TYR A 92 -1.73 -0.21 -5.26
C TYR A 92 -0.81 1.00 -5.33
N SER A 93 -0.05 1.08 -6.42
CA SER A 93 0.63 2.32 -6.79
C SER A 93 -0.38 3.32 -7.36
N ASP A 94 0.03 4.58 -7.43
CA ASP A 94 -0.76 5.64 -8.01
C ASP A 94 -1.07 5.39 -9.50
N VAL A 95 -0.24 4.63 -10.22
CA VAL A 95 -0.45 4.25 -11.64
C VAL A 95 -1.20 2.93 -11.83
N ALA A 96 -1.63 2.26 -10.76
CA ALA A 96 -2.22 0.92 -10.82
C ALA A 96 -3.43 0.82 -11.78
N TYR A 97 -4.36 1.78 -11.73
CA TYR A 97 -5.53 1.81 -12.62
C TYR A 97 -5.17 2.08 -14.09
N PRO A 98 -4.38 3.11 -14.42
CA PRO A 98 -3.81 3.28 -15.77
C PRO A 98 -3.17 2.02 -16.34
N SER A 99 -2.41 1.27 -15.54
CA SER A 99 -1.74 0.06 -16.01
C SER A 99 -2.70 -1.05 -16.43
N LEU A 100 -3.92 -1.11 -15.85
CA LEU A 100 -4.93 -2.13 -16.19
C LEU A 100 -5.52 -1.99 -17.59
N TRP A 101 -5.43 -0.82 -18.22
CA TRP A 101 -5.99 -0.60 -19.55
C TRP A 101 -4.97 -0.01 -20.52
N ALA A 102 -4.29 1.08 -20.15
CA ALA A 102 -3.27 1.70 -20.99
C ALA A 102 -1.98 0.88 -21.02
N GLY A 103 -1.48 0.47 -19.84
CA GLY A 103 -0.31 -0.40 -19.72
C GLY A 103 -0.55 -1.76 -20.38
N ALA A 104 -1.68 -2.39 -20.09
CA ALA A 104 -2.10 -3.65 -20.72
C ALA A 104 -2.14 -3.55 -22.25
N THR A 105 -2.71 -2.48 -22.81
CA THR A 105 -2.74 -2.25 -24.27
C THR A 105 -1.33 -2.01 -24.82
N ALA A 106 -0.47 -1.29 -24.10
CA ALA A 106 0.92 -1.07 -24.53
C ALA A 106 1.72 -2.37 -24.59
N HIS A 107 1.55 -3.25 -23.60
CA HIS A 107 2.11 -4.59 -23.65
C HIS A 107 1.54 -5.40 -24.81
N ALA A 108 0.23 -5.34 -25.04
CA ALA A 108 -0.39 -6.05 -26.16
C ALA A 108 0.27 -5.68 -27.49
N VAL A 109 0.46 -4.38 -27.75
CA VAL A 109 1.11 -3.88 -28.97
C VAL A 109 2.55 -4.41 -29.09
N ARG A 110 3.34 -4.40 -28.02
CA ARG A 110 4.73 -4.90 -28.04
C ARG A 110 4.84 -6.40 -28.26
N HIS A 111 3.89 -7.16 -27.75
CA HIS A 111 3.85 -8.61 -27.87
C HIS A 111 3.00 -9.10 -29.05
N GLY A 112 2.44 -8.19 -29.85
CA GLY A 112 1.60 -8.53 -31.00
C GLY A 112 0.29 -9.23 -30.63
N LEU A 113 -0.27 -8.92 -29.46
CA LEU A 113 -1.50 -9.51 -28.94
C LEU A 113 -2.72 -8.65 -29.28
N PRO A 114 -3.85 -9.25 -29.69
CA PRO A 114 -5.10 -8.53 -29.87
C PRO A 114 -5.68 -8.04 -28.54
N VAL A 115 -6.34 -6.88 -28.56
CA VAL A 115 -6.94 -6.23 -27.38
C VAL A 115 -8.45 -6.07 -27.55
N ALA A 116 -9.21 -6.64 -26.63
CA ALA A 116 -10.66 -6.46 -26.54
C ALA A 116 -11.06 -5.79 -25.23
N TRP A 117 -11.96 -4.80 -25.29
CA TRP A 117 -12.55 -4.17 -24.12
C TRP A 117 -13.87 -4.86 -23.79
N ASN A 118 -13.99 -5.37 -22.56
CA ASN A 118 -15.15 -6.12 -22.06
C ASN A 118 -16.20 -5.23 -21.39
N ALA A 119 -16.56 -4.16 -22.10
CA ALA A 119 -17.48 -3.14 -21.62
C ALA A 119 -17.08 -2.47 -20.28
N PRO A 120 -15.81 -2.06 -20.06
CA PRO A 120 -15.46 -1.32 -18.86
C PRO A 120 -16.18 0.04 -18.80
N GLY A 121 -16.44 0.51 -17.60
CA GLY A 121 -16.90 1.85 -17.30
C GLY A 121 -15.74 2.84 -17.22
N VAL A 122 -16.01 4.09 -17.65
CA VAL A 122 -14.98 5.13 -17.81
C VAL A 122 -15.23 6.27 -16.83
N LEU A 123 -14.18 6.69 -16.13
CA LEU A 123 -14.18 7.87 -15.26
C LEU A 123 -13.12 8.85 -15.77
N ALA A 124 -13.47 9.59 -16.82
CA ALA A 124 -12.54 10.54 -17.44
C ALA A 124 -12.14 11.68 -16.47
N PRO A 125 -10.93 12.25 -16.62
CA PRO A 125 -10.53 13.47 -15.93
C PRO A 125 -11.44 14.63 -16.31
N VAL A 126 -11.79 15.47 -15.33
CA VAL A 126 -12.55 16.69 -15.59
C VAL A 126 -11.61 17.69 -16.30
N GLY A 127 -12.03 18.26 -17.43
CA GLY A 127 -11.31 19.37 -18.08
C GLY A 127 -10.19 19.00 -19.06
N ALA A 128 -10.07 17.74 -19.49
CA ALA A 128 -9.05 17.36 -20.46
C ALA A 128 -9.25 18.07 -21.83
N ALA A 129 -8.38 19.02 -22.16
CA ALA A 129 -8.29 19.60 -23.50
C ALA A 129 -7.21 18.86 -24.31
N ARG A 130 -7.62 18.29 -25.45
CA ARG A 130 -6.83 17.57 -26.47
C ARG A 130 -6.05 16.34 -25.93
N SER A 131 -6.39 15.16 -26.46
CA SER A 131 -5.81 13.88 -26.04
C SER A 131 -4.29 13.85 -26.27
N PRO A 132 -3.48 13.43 -25.27
CA PRO A 132 -2.07 13.16 -25.51
C PRO A 132 -1.91 11.98 -26.48
N ASP A 133 -0.85 12.01 -27.29
CA ASP A 133 -0.63 11.06 -28.39
C ASP A 133 -0.61 9.59 -27.94
N TRP A 134 -0.18 9.31 -26.71
CA TRP A 134 -0.20 7.95 -26.17
C TRP A 134 -1.62 7.41 -26.02
N LEU A 135 -2.58 8.26 -25.63
CA LEU A 135 -3.96 7.85 -25.40
C LEU A 135 -4.69 7.56 -26.72
N GLN A 136 -4.40 8.36 -27.75
CA GLN A 136 -4.87 8.08 -29.12
C GLN A 136 -4.34 6.74 -29.62
N ARG A 137 -3.08 6.42 -29.34
CA ARG A 137 -2.48 5.12 -29.67
C ARG A 137 -3.10 3.97 -28.91
N VAL A 138 -3.40 4.14 -27.61
CA VAL A 138 -4.12 3.13 -26.81
C VAL A 138 -5.48 2.82 -27.43
N VAL A 139 -6.30 3.84 -27.72
CA VAL A 139 -7.62 3.57 -28.31
C VAL A 139 -7.49 3.05 -29.74
N ALA A 140 -6.50 3.46 -30.52
CA ALA A 140 -6.29 2.94 -31.87
C ALA A 140 -5.92 1.45 -31.88
N ALA A 141 -5.17 0.99 -30.87
CA ALA A 141 -4.75 -0.39 -30.70
C ALA A 141 -5.84 -1.32 -30.12
N ALA A 142 -7.00 -0.80 -29.71
CA ALA A 142 -8.13 -1.62 -29.28
C ALA A 142 -8.88 -2.20 -30.51
N ASP A 143 -8.69 -3.50 -30.76
CA ASP A 143 -9.35 -4.25 -31.84
C ASP A 143 -10.86 -4.35 -31.63
N ARG A 144 -11.28 -4.60 -30.38
CA ARG A 144 -12.66 -4.49 -29.92
C ARG A 144 -12.73 -3.36 -28.91
N PHE A 145 -13.34 -2.25 -29.30
CA PHE A 145 -13.46 -1.06 -28.45
C PHE A 145 -14.92 -0.82 -28.04
N ALA A 146 -15.28 -1.33 -26.86
CA ALA A 146 -16.62 -1.25 -26.27
C ALA A 146 -16.56 -0.79 -24.82
N VAL A 147 -17.61 -0.10 -24.38
CA VAL A 147 -17.79 0.39 -22.99
C VAL A 147 -19.23 0.17 -22.53
N ARG A 148 -19.45 0.19 -21.22
CA ARG A 148 -20.74 -0.18 -20.60
C ARG A 148 -21.92 0.73 -20.98
N ASP A 149 -21.70 2.03 -21.04
CA ASP A 149 -22.80 2.99 -21.08
C ASP A 149 -22.48 4.21 -21.96
N ALA A 150 -23.54 4.92 -22.37
CA ALA A 150 -23.42 6.06 -23.28
C ALA A 150 -22.57 7.19 -22.70
N GLN A 151 -22.56 7.38 -21.38
CA GLN A 151 -21.72 8.38 -20.73
C GLN A 151 -20.25 7.97 -20.78
N SER A 152 -19.93 6.70 -20.57
CA SER A 152 -18.57 6.17 -20.76
C SER A 152 -18.11 6.33 -22.21
N ALA A 153 -19.01 6.11 -23.18
CA ALA A 153 -18.70 6.30 -24.60
C ALA A 153 -18.47 7.78 -24.95
N ASN A 154 -19.31 8.67 -24.45
CA ASN A 154 -19.14 10.11 -24.62
C ASN A 154 -17.85 10.60 -23.93
N ALA A 155 -17.54 10.06 -22.75
CA ALA A 155 -16.32 10.37 -22.03
C ALA A 155 -15.08 9.95 -22.83
N MET A 156 -15.07 8.73 -23.41
CA MET A 156 -13.97 8.29 -24.28
C MET A 156 -13.89 9.07 -25.59
N ASP A 157 -15.02 9.43 -26.20
CA ASP A 157 -15.04 10.25 -27.41
C ASP A 157 -14.44 11.63 -27.16
N LEU A 158 -14.86 12.29 -26.07
CA LEU A 158 -14.27 13.56 -25.63
C LEU A 158 -12.79 13.40 -25.25
N TRP A 159 -12.45 12.29 -24.58
CA TRP A 159 -11.10 12.08 -24.05
C TRP A 159 -10.10 11.65 -25.11
N THR A 160 -10.54 10.97 -26.17
CA THR A 160 -9.64 10.29 -27.13
C THR A 160 -9.93 10.59 -28.61
N GLY A 161 -11.09 11.18 -28.92
CA GLY A 161 -11.56 11.41 -30.30
C GLY A 161 -12.07 10.16 -31.03
N ARG A 162 -12.09 8.99 -30.36
CA ARG A 162 -12.68 7.75 -30.88
C ARG A 162 -13.84 7.36 -29.96
N ARG A 163 -15.04 7.25 -30.53
CA ARG A 163 -16.22 6.78 -29.80
C ARG A 163 -16.27 5.24 -29.76
N PRO A 164 -16.27 4.60 -28.58
CA PRO A 164 -16.47 3.16 -28.45
C PRO A 164 -17.93 2.75 -28.69
N GLU A 165 -18.14 1.48 -29.00
CA GLU A 165 -19.48 0.88 -28.99
C GLU A 165 -20.02 0.81 -27.56
N VAL A 166 -21.33 0.97 -27.40
CA VAL A 166 -22.01 0.82 -26.12
C VAL A 166 -22.68 -0.55 -26.07
N MET A 167 -22.40 -1.31 -25.02
CA MET A 167 -23.03 -2.60 -24.76
C MET A 167 -23.25 -2.79 -23.25
N PRO A 168 -24.22 -3.62 -22.83
CA PRO A 168 -24.52 -3.82 -21.42
C PRO A 168 -23.33 -4.44 -20.68
N ASP A 169 -23.28 -4.18 -19.37
CA ASP A 169 -22.33 -4.81 -18.47
C ASP A 169 -22.41 -6.34 -18.58
N THR A 170 -21.27 -7.01 -18.79
CA THR A 170 -21.24 -8.47 -18.99
C THR A 170 -21.65 -9.26 -17.76
N ALA A 171 -21.70 -8.64 -16.57
CA ALA A 171 -22.30 -9.25 -15.37
C ALA A 171 -23.79 -9.59 -15.53
N THR A 172 -24.48 -9.04 -16.54
CA THR A 172 -25.86 -9.43 -16.87
C THR A 172 -26.00 -10.89 -17.35
N ASP A 173 -24.90 -11.54 -17.77
CA ASP A 173 -24.84 -12.98 -18.10
C ASP A 173 -24.81 -13.92 -16.87
N LEU A 174 -24.96 -13.40 -15.65
CA LEU A 174 -24.99 -14.18 -14.40
C LEU A 174 -25.79 -15.50 -14.48
N PRO A 175 -26.99 -15.56 -15.10
CA PRO A 175 -27.75 -16.82 -15.26
C PRO A 175 -27.02 -17.93 -16.04
N LEU A 176 -26.02 -17.60 -16.87
CA LEU A 176 -25.15 -18.57 -17.55
C LEU A 176 -24.09 -19.17 -16.62
N LEU A 177 -23.67 -18.42 -15.60
CA LEU A 177 -22.74 -18.89 -14.58
C LEU A 177 -23.48 -19.71 -13.50
N TRP A 178 -24.61 -19.18 -13.02
CA TRP A 178 -25.46 -19.84 -12.03
C TRP A 178 -26.93 -19.79 -12.45
N SER A 179 -27.51 -20.97 -12.72
CA SER A 179 -28.93 -21.09 -13.05
C SER A 179 -29.83 -20.63 -11.89
N GLU A 180 -31.07 -20.22 -12.20
CA GLU A 180 -32.06 -19.84 -11.19
C GLU A 180 -32.27 -20.96 -10.16
N ALA A 181 -32.44 -22.21 -10.62
CA ALA A 181 -32.58 -23.37 -9.74
C ALA A 181 -31.38 -23.58 -8.79
N THR A 182 -30.15 -23.30 -9.26
CA THR A 182 -28.94 -23.38 -8.43
C THR A 182 -28.96 -22.34 -7.32
N LEU A 183 -29.29 -21.10 -7.65
CA LEU A 183 -29.35 -20.02 -6.66
C LEU A 183 -30.56 -20.15 -5.73
N GLU A 184 -31.68 -20.70 -6.18
CA GLU A 184 -32.83 -21.01 -5.34
C GLU A 184 -32.49 -22.06 -4.28
N ASP A 185 -31.84 -23.17 -4.66
CA ASP A 185 -31.37 -24.18 -3.70
C ASP A 185 -30.34 -23.59 -2.73
N ARG A 186 -29.41 -22.78 -3.24
CA ARG A 186 -28.41 -22.10 -2.41
C ARG A 186 -29.06 -21.14 -1.42
N PHE A 187 -30.02 -20.33 -1.87
CA PHE A 187 -30.75 -19.41 -1.01
C PHE A 187 -31.61 -20.14 0.01
N ALA A 188 -32.24 -21.26 -0.34
CA ALA A 188 -32.97 -22.09 0.62
C ALA A 188 -32.07 -22.58 1.76
N LYS A 189 -30.81 -22.91 1.47
CA LYS A 189 -29.78 -23.24 2.48
C LYS A 189 -29.40 -22.02 3.32
N VAL A 190 -29.11 -20.88 2.70
CA VAL A 190 -28.81 -19.62 3.40
C VAL A 190 -29.96 -19.23 4.33
N ARG A 191 -31.20 -19.27 3.84
CA ARG A 191 -32.42 -18.98 4.61
C ARG A 191 -32.57 -19.87 5.84
N LYS A 192 -32.23 -21.16 5.72
CA LYS A 192 -32.21 -22.10 6.84
C LYS A 192 -31.12 -21.76 7.86
N ILE A 193 -29.92 -21.39 7.40
CA ILE A 193 -28.80 -20.95 8.25
C ILE A 193 -29.18 -19.68 9.03
N LEU A 194 -29.77 -18.70 8.34
CA LEU A 194 -30.22 -17.44 8.90
C LEU A 194 -31.53 -17.57 9.70
N LYS A 195 -32.13 -18.77 9.77
CA LYS A 195 -33.37 -19.07 10.52
C LYS A 195 -34.56 -18.20 10.10
N ILE A 196 -34.64 -17.80 8.84
CA ILE A 196 -35.75 -17.00 8.32
C ILE A 196 -36.95 -17.92 8.03
N PRO A 197 -38.16 -17.64 8.57
CA PRO A 197 -39.35 -18.46 8.34
C PRO A 197 -39.74 -18.52 6.86
N ARG A 198 -40.24 -19.68 6.39
CA ARG A 198 -40.54 -19.95 4.97
C ARG A 198 -41.53 -18.99 4.29
N LYS A 199 -42.43 -18.39 5.06
CA LYS A 199 -43.44 -17.45 4.56
C LYS A 199 -43.05 -15.97 4.74
N GLN A 200 -41.91 -15.70 5.37
CA GLN A 200 -41.45 -14.34 5.62
C GLN A 200 -40.83 -13.76 4.34
N PRO A 201 -41.32 -12.61 3.83
CA PRO A 201 -40.68 -11.87 2.76
C PRO A 201 -39.24 -11.46 3.15
N VAL A 202 -38.31 -11.60 2.21
CA VAL A 202 -36.90 -11.28 2.39
C VAL A 202 -36.50 -10.16 1.45
N ILE A 203 -35.77 -9.17 1.99
CA ILE A 203 -35.14 -8.11 1.21
C ILE A 203 -33.63 -8.31 1.26
N ALA A 204 -32.97 -8.37 0.11
CA ALA A 204 -31.52 -8.24 0.05
C ALA A 204 -31.16 -6.75 0.17
N LEU A 205 -30.51 -6.35 1.28
CA LEU A 205 -30.19 -4.95 1.56
C LEU A 205 -28.68 -4.71 1.51
N HIS A 206 -28.26 -3.76 0.68
CA HIS A 206 -26.86 -3.32 0.59
C HIS A 206 -26.73 -1.81 0.79
N VAL A 207 -26.02 -1.38 1.83
CA VAL A 207 -25.83 0.04 2.15
C VAL A 207 -24.37 0.43 2.01
N LYS A 208 -24.10 1.62 1.47
CA LYS A 208 -22.77 2.25 1.50
C LYS A 208 -22.82 3.45 2.42
N GLU A 209 -21.77 3.68 3.20
CA GLU A 209 -21.74 4.82 4.14
C GLU A 209 -22.00 6.15 3.42
N ARG A 210 -21.36 6.36 2.27
CA ARG A 210 -21.56 7.56 1.45
C ARG A 210 -22.98 7.75 0.91
N SER A 211 -23.80 6.69 0.81
CA SER A 211 -25.18 6.81 0.35
C SER A 211 -26.12 7.32 1.45
N LEU A 212 -25.71 7.25 2.72
CA LEU A 212 -26.45 7.81 3.86
C LEU A 212 -26.34 9.34 3.95
N ARG A 213 -25.32 9.95 3.32
CA ARG A 213 -25.03 11.39 3.36
C ARG A 213 -24.94 11.94 4.80
N ARG A 214 -26.00 12.61 5.25
CA ARG A 214 -26.10 13.27 6.56
C ARG A 214 -26.92 12.45 7.56
N THR A 215 -27.62 11.41 7.09
CA THR A 215 -28.42 10.53 7.94
C THR A 215 -27.47 9.62 8.70
N SER A 216 -27.55 9.62 10.02
CA SER A 216 -26.76 8.72 10.85
C SER A 216 -27.19 7.26 10.67
N VAL A 217 -26.31 6.31 11.00
CA VAL A 217 -26.63 4.88 10.93
C VAL A 217 -27.83 4.54 11.81
N ALA A 218 -27.94 5.14 13.00
CA ALA A 218 -29.05 4.92 13.92
C ALA A 218 -30.37 5.45 13.36
N GLU A 219 -30.40 6.67 12.81
CA GLU A 219 -31.60 7.22 12.18
C GLU A 219 -32.05 6.40 10.97
N PHE A 220 -31.10 6.01 10.11
CA PHE A 220 -31.39 5.13 8.97
C PHE A 220 -31.93 3.77 9.44
N ALA A 221 -31.31 3.16 10.45
CA ALA A 221 -31.73 1.88 10.98
C ALA A 221 -33.15 1.95 11.60
N GLN A 222 -33.51 3.04 12.27
CA GLN A 222 -34.87 3.26 12.77
C GLN A 222 -35.90 3.38 11.63
N GLN A 223 -35.57 4.14 10.57
CA GLN A 223 -36.43 4.25 9.40
C GLN A 223 -36.59 2.90 8.67
N LEU A 224 -35.50 2.15 8.57
CA LEU A 224 -35.48 0.80 8.01
C LEU A 224 -36.34 -0.16 8.84
N ASP A 225 -36.17 -0.18 10.17
CA ASP A 225 -36.93 -1.07 11.07
C ASP A 225 -38.44 -0.80 10.95
N ALA A 226 -38.84 0.47 10.93
CA ALA A 226 -40.24 0.86 10.75
C ALA A 226 -40.80 0.44 9.37
N ALA A 227 -40.01 0.59 8.29
CA ALA A 227 -40.43 0.17 6.94
C ALA A 227 -40.55 -1.36 6.82
N LEU A 228 -39.65 -2.10 7.46
CA LEU A 228 -39.66 -3.57 7.50
C LEU A 228 -40.83 -4.10 8.34
N GLU A 229 -41.11 -3.49 9.49
CA GLU A 229 -42.26 -3.83 10.33
C GLU A 229 -43.58 -3.61 9.58
N ALA A 230 -43.75 -2.44 8.96
CA ALA A 230 -44.95 -2.12 8.17
C ALA A 230 -45.16 -3.06 6.97
N SER A 231 -44.08 -3.61 6.42
CA SER A 231 -44.10 -4.54 5.29
C SER A 231 -44.13 -6.01 5.71
N ASN A 232 -44.05 -6.30 7.02
CA ASN A 232 -43.81 -7.63 7.57
C ASN A 232 -42.69 -8.37 6.80
N ALA A 233 -41.54 -7.72 6.64
CA ALA A 233 -40.39 -8.24 5.88
C ALA A 233 -39.14 -8.33 6.75
N THR A 234 -38.15 -9.12 6.30
CA THR A 234 -36.84 -9.23 6.94
C THR A 234 -35.75 -8.82 5.96
N ALA A 235 -34.87 -7.92 6.35
CA ALA A 235 -33.71 -7.54 5.53
C ALA A 235 -32.50 -8.42 5.84
N VAL A 236 -31.93 -9.04 4.82
CA VAL A 236 -30.61 -9.68 4.88
C VAL A 236 -29.57 -8.67 4.42
N LEU A 237 -28.69 -8.27 5.33
CA LEU A 237 -27.67 -7.25 5.09
C LEU A 237 -26.45 -7.91 4.44
N ILE A 238 -26.19 -7.58 3.17
CA ILE A 238 -25.08 -8.13 2.40
C ILE A 238 -23.98 -7.07 2.21
N ALA A 239 -22.73 -7.52 2.08
CA ALA A 239 -21.59 -6.66 1.78
C ALA A 239 -21.11 -6.88 0.33
N ILE A 240 -21.37 -5.91 -0.56
CA ILE A 240 -20.98 -6.01 -1.98
C ILE A 240 -19.54 -5.52 -2.20
N GLY A 241 -19.11 -4.44 -1.55
CA GLY A 241 -17.74 -3.90 -1.62
C GLY A 241 -17.10 -3.85 -0.24
N ARG A 242 -16.59 -4.99 0.25
CA ARG A 242 -15.97 -5.07 1.58
C ARG A 242 -14.73 -4.18 1.71
N CYS A 243 -14.02 -3.96 0.61
CA CYS A 243 -12.92 -2.99 0.51
C CYS A 243 -13.32 -1.53 0.84
N HIS A 244 -14.62 -1.23 0.93
CA HIS A 244 -15.16 0.07 1.31
C HIS A 244 -15.80 0.09 2.71
N GLY A 245 -15.61 -0.97 3.53
CA GLY A 245 -16.21 -1.04 4.87
C GLY A 245 -17.67 -1.48 4.89
N ASP A 246 -18.25 -1.92 3.76
CA ASP A 246 -19.67 -2.31 3.67
C ASP A 246 -20.09 -3.34 4.74
N HIS A 247 -19.19 -4.25 5.09
CA HIS A 247 -19.41 -5.29 6.09
C HIS A 247 -19.48 -4.77 7.53
N GLU A 248 -18.71 -3.73 7.86
CA GLU A 248 -18.79 -3.05 9.16
C GLU A 248 -20.11 -2.29 9.28
N LEU A 249 -20.52 -1.61 8.20
CA LEU A 249 -21.78 -0.89 8.14
C LEU A 249 -22.99 -1.82 8.27
N ALA A 250 -22.96 -2.99 7.61
CA ALA A 250 -23.99 -4.01 7.77
C ALA A 250 -24.14 -4.43 9.25
N ARG A 251 -23.03 -4.68 9.95
CA ARG A 251 -23.06 -4.99 11.39
C ARG A 251 -23.60 -3.82 12.21
N ALA A 252 -23.22 -2.59 11.88
CA ALA A 252 -23.68 -1.40 12.59
C ALA A 252 -25.20 -1.20 12.45
N ILE A 253 -25.75 -1.33 11.23
CA ILE A 253 -27.19 -1.26 10.98
C ILE A 253 -27.94 -2.34 11.77
N ASN A 254 -27.43 -3.58 11.78
CA ASN A 254 -28.06 -4.68 12.51
C ASN A 254 -28.13 -4.45 14.02
N ARG A 255 -27.11 -3.82 14.62
CA ARG A 255 -27.13 -3.53 16.06
C ARG A 255 -28.25 -2.56 16.45
N GLU A 256 -28.56 -1.62 15.57
CA GLU A 256 -29.59 -0.60 15.78
C GLU A 256 -31.00 -1.10 15.41
N ALA A 257 -31.12 -2.03 14.45
CA ALA A 257 -32.39 -2.63 14.01
C ALA A 257 -32.40 -4.18 14.06
N PRO A 258 -32.10 -4.83 15.21
CA PRO A 258 -31.86 -6.28 15.27
C PRO A 258 -33.13 -7.13 15.13
N ARG A 259 -34.32 -6.53 15.14
CA ARG A 259 -35.59 -7.26 15.09
C ARG A 259 -35.94 -7.73 13.69
N HIS A 260 -35.69 -6.88 12.69
CA HIS A 260 -36.09 -7.14 11.30
C HIS A 260 -34.90 -7.24 10.34
N THR A 261 -33.66 -7.08 10.84
CA THR A 261 -32.46 -7.24 10.03
C THR A 261 -31.64 -8.44 10.46
N ILE A 262 -30.93 -9.05 9.52
CA ILE A 262 -30.03 -10.18 9.76
C ILE A 262 -28.73 -9.92 8.98
N PRO A 263 -27.56 -9.92 9.65
CA PRO A 263 -26.30 -9.66 8.99
C PRO A 263 -25.81 -10.93 8.26
N PHE A 264 -25.44 -10.78 6.99
CA PHE A 264 -24.84 -11.83 6.16
C PHE A 264 -23.64 -11.27 5.38
N GLU A 265 -22.85 -10.45 6.06
CA GLU A 265 -21.68 -9.78 5.50
C GLU A 265 -20.49 -10.73 5.31
N ASP A 266 -20.45 -11.83 6.06
CA ASP A 266 -19.35 -12.80 6.07
C ASP A 266 -19.53 -13.99 5.11
N ALA A 267 -20.25 -13.77 4.01
CA ALA A 267 -20.30 -14.72 2.89
C ALA A 267 -18.88 -15.17 2.48
N ASP A 268 -18.70 -16.47 2.27
CA ASP A 268 -17.42 -17.07 1.86
C ASP A 268 -17.34 -17.35 0.35
N THR A 269 -18.44 -17.14 -0.37
CA THR A 269 -18.54 -17.28 -1.82
C THR A 269 -19.29 -16.12 -2.47
N LEU A 270 -18.92 -15.76 -3.70
CA LEU A 270 -19.68 -14.86 -4.55
C LEU A 270 -21.08 -15.42 -4.83
N GLN A 271 -21.18 -16.75 -4.98
CA GLN A 271 -22.45 -17.44 -5.17
C GLN A 271 -23.44 -17.22 -4.01
N ASP A 272 -22.96 -17.10 -2.77
CA ASP A 272 -23.84 -16.81 -1.62
C ASP A 272 -24.47 -15.42 -1.70
N ILE A 273 -23.69 -14.41 -2.09
CA ILE A 273 -24.19 -13.04 -2.29
C ILE A 273 -25.22 -13.04 -3.43
N ALA A 274 -24.89 -13.68 -4.55
CA ALA A 274 -25.80 -13.81 -5.69
C ALA A 274 -27.10 -14.53 -5.30
N ALA A 275 -27.01 -15.61 -4.51
CA ALA A 275 -28.17 -16.38 -4.06
C ALA A 275 -29.09 -15.55 -3.16
N VAL A 276 -28.54 -14.74 -2.25
CA VAL A 276 -29.35 -13.84 -1.41
C VAL A 276 -30.11 -12.82 -2.26
N ILE A 277 -29.44 -12.21 -3.25
CA ILE A 277 -30.11 -11.23 -4.13
C ILE A 277 -31.17 -11.94 -4.99
N ALA A 278 -30.80 -12.99 -5.72
CA ALA A 278 -31.67 -13.70 -6.66
C ALA A 278 -32.87 -14.39 -5.99
N GLY A 279 -32.70 -14.87 -4.76
CA GLY A 279 -33.73 -15.55 -3.98
C GLY A 279 -34.59 -14.62 -3.12
N SER A 280 -34.23 -13.34 -2.99
CA SER A 280 -35.01 -12.35 -2.25
C SER A 280 -36.29 -11.93 -2.99
N ASP A 281 -37.28 -11.45 -2.25
CA ASP A 281 -38.51 -10.88 -2.80
C ASP A 281 -38.28 -9.47 -3.36
N ALA A 282 -37.26 -8.76 -2.86
CA ALA A 282 -36.81 -7.47 -3.38
C ALA A 282 -35.34 -7.19 -3.05
N TYR A 283 -34.68 -6.41 -3.90
CA TYR A 283 -33.34 -5.86 -3.64
C TYR A 283 -33.41 -4.35 -3.40
N LEU A 284 -32.89 -3.88 -2.27
CA LEU A 284 -32.67 -2.47 -2.01
C LEU A 284 -31.16 -2.26 -1.84
N GLY A 285 -30.55 -1.33 -2.58
CA GLY A 285 -29.15 -1.06 -2.31
C GLY A 285 -28.50 0.09 -3.03
N ALA A 286 -27.26 0.40 -2.63
CA ALA A 286 -26.45 1.50 -3.16
C ALA A 286 -25.28 1.03 -4.05
N SER A 287 -25.44 -0.12 -4.72
CA SER A 287 -24.46 -0.69 -5.64
C SER A 287 -25.08 -1.10 -6.96
N LEU A 288 -24.39 -0.74 -8.06
CA LEU A 288 -24.76 -1.10 -9.42
C LEU A 288 -24.79 -2.61 -9.63
N HIS A 289 -23.76 -3.34 -9.20
CA HIS A 289 -23.70 -4.79 -9.39
C HIS A 289 -24.75 -5.57 -8.59
N GLY A 290 -25.23 -5.00 -7.47
CA GLY A 290 -26.39 -5.57 -6.78
C GLY A 290 -27.67 -5.42 -7.61
N GLN A 291 -27.87 -4.26 -8.25
CA GLN A 291 -28.98 -4.07 -9.18
C GLN A 291 -28.86 -4.95 -10.42
N ILE A 292 -27.67 -5.07 -11.02
CA ILE A 292 -27.44 -5.98 -12.17
C ILE A 292 -27.80 -7.41 -11.80
N THR A 293 -27.38 -7.87 -10.61
CA THR A 293 -27.71 -9.21 -10.12
C THR A 293 -29.23 -9.37 -9.95
N ALA A 294 -29.89 -8.42 -9.29
CA ALA A 294 -31.34 -8.44 -9.14
C ALA A 294 -32.06 -8.49 -10.50
N ALA A 295 -31.67 -7.63 -11.43
CA ALA A 295 -32.26 -7.56 -12.76
C ALA A 295 -32.03 -8.86 -13.57
N ALA A 296 -30.85 -9.47 -13.46
CA ALA A 296 -30.51 -10.71 -14.16
C ALA A 296 -31.37 -11.91 -13.74
N TYR A 297 -31.87 -11.92 -12.50
CA TYR A 297 -32.82 -12.93 -11.99
C TYR A 297 -34.26 -12.38 -11.88
N GLY A 298 -34.51 -11.21 -12.45
CA GLY A 298 -35.81 -10.55 -12.51
C GLY A 298 -36.35 -10.00 -11.19
N VAL A 299 -35.57 -9.98 -10.12
CA VAL A 299 -35.97 -9.52 -8.78
C VAL A 299 -36.30 -8.01 -8.79
N PRO A 300 -37.48 -7.59 -8.27
CA PRO A 300 -37.83 -6.18 -8.10
C PRO A 300 -36.78 -5.41 -7.27
N ALA A 301 -36.43 -4.19 -7.68
CA ALA A 301 -35.30 -3.49 -7.08
C ALA A 301 -35.51 -1.98 -6.87
N ARG A 302 -34.76 -1.44 -5.91
CA ARG A 302 -34.46 -0.01 -5.78
C ARG A 302 -32.96 0.21 -5.63
N LEU A 303 -32.38 0.92 -6.58
CA LEU A 303 -31.00 1.37 -6.56
C LEU A 303 -30.94 2.81 -6.03
N VAL A 304 -30.37 2.99 -4.84
CA VAL A 304 -30.15 4.31 -4.24
C VAL A 304 -28.89 4.95 -4.85
N ALA A 305 -29.10 5.84 -5.82
CA ALA A 305 -28.05 6.52 -6.56
C ALA A 305 -27.54 7.76 -5.81
N VAL A 306 -26.84 7.54 -4.70
CA VAL A 306 -26.30 8.60 -3.84
C VAL A 306 -24.80 8.44 -3.55
N PRO A 307 -23.92 9.38 -3.98
CA PRO A 307 -24.20 10.47 -4.93
C PRO A 307 -24.68 9.93 -6.28
N ASN A 308 -25.44 10.74 -7.04
CA ASN A 308 -25.91 10.29 -8.35
C ASN A 308 -24.71 10.21 -9.29
N LEU A 309 -24.30 8.97 -9.57
CA LEU A 309 -23.24 8.70 -10.52
C LEU A 309 -23.89 8.23 -11.81
N HIS A 310 -23.53 8.90 -12.90
CA HIS A 310 -23.80 8.58 -14.30
C HIS A 310 -23.95 7.07 -14.59
N LYS A 311 -23.03 6.23 -14.09
CA LYS A 311 -23.07 4.77 -14.26
C LYS A 311 -24.36 4.06 -13.82
N PHE A 312 -25.12 4.63 -12.89
CA PHE A 312 -26.35 4.02 -12.38
C PHE A 312 -27.49 4.14 -13.41
N GLU A 313 -27.69 5.33 -13.95
CA GLU A 313 -28.74 5.60 -14.93
C GLU A 313 -28.47 4.90 -16.27
N GLY A 314 -27.23 4.95 -16.77
CA GLY A 314 -26.89 4.40 -18.08
C GLY A 314 -27.11 2.89 -18.21
N GLN A 315 -26.81 2.12 -17.17
CA GLN A 315 -27.05 0.68 -17.15
C GLN A 315 -28.52 0.35 -16.86
N ALA A 316 -29.18 1.09 -15.95
CA ALA A 316 -30.60 0.90 -15.64
C ALA A 316 -31.48 1.09 -16.88
N ILE A 317 -31.18 2.09 -17.74
CA ILE A 317 -31.89 2.31 -19.01
C ILE A 317 -31.76 1.09 -19.93
N GLN A 318 -30.55 0.53 -20.08
CA GLN A 318 -30.33 -0.63 -20.95
C GLN A 318 -31.09 -1.88 -20.47
N MET A 319 -31.20 -2.06 -19.16
CA MET A 319 -31.96 -3.15 -18.54
C MET A 319 -33.48 -2.93 -18.56
N ASN A 320 -33.97 -1.79 -19.08
CA ASN A 320 -35.35 -1.33 -18.94
C ASN A 320 -35.81 -1.28 -17.47
N ARG A 321 -34.92 -0.77 -16.61
CA ARG A 321 -35.03 -0.68 -15.15
C ARG A 321 -34.78 0.75 -14.65
N GLY A 322 -35.07 1.77 -15.46
CA GLY A 322 -34.88 3.17 -15.08
C GLY A 322 -35.64 3.55 -13.80
N ASP A 323 -36.84 2.98 -13.62
CA ASP A 323 -37.72 3.21 -12.46
C ASP A 323 -37.18 2.63 -11.15
N ASP A 324 -36.16 1.76 -11.20
CA ASP A 324 -35.50 1.26 -10.00
C ASP A 324 -34.59 2.32 -9.37
N VAL A 325 -34.15 3.32 -10.12
CA VAL A 325 -33.16 4.31 -9.66
C VAL A 325 -33.86 5.40 -8.84
N VAL A 326 -33.51 5.49 -7.56
CA VAL A 326 -34.06 6.48 -6.63
C VAL A 326 -32.98 7.40 -6.07
N GLY A 327 -33.38 8.65 -5.80
CA GLY A 327 -32.47 9.71 -5.36
C GLY A 327 -32.16 9.74 -3.86
N SER A 328 -32.82 8.91 -3.05
CA SER A 328 -32.61 8.86 -1.60
C SER A 328 -33.09 7.53 -0.97
N TRP A 329 -32.63 7.27 0.26
CA TRP A 329 -33.05 6.10 1.03
C TRP A 329 -34.51 6.22 1.50
N GLU A 330 -34.97 7.41 1.82
CA GLU A 330 -36.35 7.67 2.26
C GLU A 330 -37.35 7.25 1.19
N THR A 331 -37.08 7.58 -0.09
CA THR A 331 -37.90 7.11 -1.22
C THR A 331 -37.83 5.59 -1.37
N ALA A 332 -36.64 4.99 -1.27
CA ALA A 332 -36.48 3.55 -1.39
C ALA A 332 -37.26 2.77 -0.32
N LEU A 333 -37.24 3.27 0.93
CA LEU A 333 -37.96 2.69 2.06
C LEU A 333 -39.47 2.91 1.95
N LEU A 334 -39.91 4.08 1.47
CA LEU A 334 -41.32 4.38 1.23
C LEU A 334 -41.93 3.47 0.14
N ASP A 335 -41.16 3.18 -0.90
CA ASP A 335 -41.58 2.34 -2.02
C ASP A 335 -41.65 0.84 -1.65
N LEU A 336 -41.04 0.43 -0.55
CA LEU A 336 -40.83 -0.98 -0.20
C LEU A 336 -42.11 -1.85 -0.26
N PRO A 337 -43.26 -1.44 0.30
CA PRO A 337 -44.49 -2.24 0.22
C PRO A 337 -45.00 -2.45 -1.21
N GLY A 338 -44.71 -1.49 -2.11
CA GLY A 338 -45.04 -1.58 -3.54
C GLY A 338 -44.08 -2.52 -4.26
N VAL A 339 -42.78 -2.39 -4.00
CA VAL A 339 -41.72 -3.21 -4.61
C VAL A 339 -41.92 -4.69 -4.27
N LEU A 340 -42.25 -5.03 -3.02
CA LEU A 340 -42.51 -6.41 -2.59
C LEU A 340 -43.74 -7.06 -3.27
N LYS A 341 -44.62 -6.27 -3.89
CA LYS A 341 -45.79 -6.76 -4.63
C LYS A 341 -45.57 -6.85 -6.14
N GLN A 342 -44.43 -6.37 -6.64
CA GLN A 342 -44.11 -6.41 -8.06
C GLN A 342 -43.78 -7.84 -8.47
N GLU A 343 -44.23 -8.23 -9.67
CA GLU A 343 -43.83 -9.49 -10.26
C GLU A 343 -42.38 -9.44 -10.74
N LYS A 344 -41.72 -10.60 -10.78
CA LYS A 344 -40.38 -10.71 -11.37
C LYS A 344 -40.46 -10.30 -12.84
N GLN A 345 -39.55 -9.43 -13.27
CA GLN A 345 -39.51 -8.91 -14.65
C GLN A 345 -38.20 -9.35 -15.34
N PRO A 346 -38.26 -10.11 -16.44
CA PRO A 346 -37.06 -10.55 -17.14
C PRO A 346 -36.32 -9.39 -17.81
N LEU A 347 -35.02 -9.57 -18.05
CA LEU A 347 -34.23 -8.63 -18.86
C LEU A 347 -34.72 -8.60 -20.32
N PRO A 348 -34.59 -7.46 -21.03
CA PRO A 348 -34.87 -7.39 -22.46
C PRO A 348 -34.02 -8.39 -23.27
N ALA A 349 -34.64 -9.10 -24.21
CA ALA A 349 -33.96 -10.09 -25.07
C ALA A 349 -32.80 -9.50 -25.91
N LEU A 350 -32.82 -8.17 -26.14
CA LEU A 350 -31.74 -7.45 -26.81
C LEU A 350 -30.41 -7.56 -26.06
N ILE A 351 -30.42 -7.59 -24.73
CA ILE A 351 -29.19 -7.71 -23.91
C ILE A 351 -28.46 -9.00 -24.23
N ALA A 352 -29.16 -10.14 -24.16
CA ALA A 352 -28.58 -11.44 -24.49
C ALA A 352 -28.00 -11.46 -25.92
N SER A 353 -28.72 -10.85 -26.88
CA SER A 353 -28.27 -10.75 -28.27
C SER A 353 -27.00 -9.90 -28.42
N GLN A 354 -26.87 -8.80 -27.69
CA GLN A 354 -25.68 -7.94 -27.68
C GLN A 354 -24.48 -8.63 -27.04
N LEU A 355 -24.68 -9.35 -25.92
CA LEU A 355 -23.63 -10.11 -25.25
C LEU A 355 -23.14 -11.26 -26.14
N ASP A 356 -24.05 -12.01 -26.76
CA ASP A 356 -23.68 -13.08 -27.71
C ASP A 356 -22.90 -12.53 -28.91
N ALA A 357 -23.27 -11.35 -29.43
CA ALA A 357 -22.54 -10.70 -30.50
C ALA A 357 -21.13 -10.27 -30.04
N HIS A 358 -21.01 -9.69 -28.85
CA HIS A 358 -19.73 -9.31 -28.26
C HIS A 358 -18.80 -10.52 -28.09
N TRP A 359 -19.27 -11.59 -27.45
CA TRP A 359 -18.46 -12.78 -27.24
C TRP A 359 -18.08 -13.48 -28.55
N LYS A 360 -18.94 -13.49 -29.57
CA LYS A 360 -18.58 -13.97 -30.92
C LYS A 360 -17.44 -13.17 -31.54
N VAL A 361 -17.44 -11.84 -31.37
CA VAL A 361 -16.34 -10.98 -31.85
C VAL A 361 -15.06 -11.26 -31.08
N VAL A 362 -15.13 -11.34 -29.74
CA VAL A 362 -13.98 -11.67 -28.87
C VAL A 362 -13.39 -13.04 -29.24
N THR A 363 -14.21 -14.07 -29.36
CA THR A 363 -13.77 -15.41 -29.79
C THR A 363 -13.13 -15.35 -31.17
N LYS A 364 -13.73 -14.65 -32.14
CA LYS A 364 -13.14 -14.50 -33.47
C LYS A 364 -11.76 -13.82 -33.43
N LEU A 365 -11.62 -12.74 -32.65
CA LEU A 365 -10.35 -12.02 -32.48
C LEU A 365 -9.26 -12.92 -31.90
N PHE A 366 -9.58 -13.67 -30.85
CA PHE A 366 -8.61 -14.53 -30.18
C PHE A 366 -8.40 -15.89 -30.87
N THR A 367 -9.23 -16.25 -31.86
CA THR A 367 -9.02 -17.45 -32.68
C THR A 367 -8.17 -17.21 -33.92
N THR A 368 -8.06 -15.98 -34.41
CA THR A 368 -7.21 -15.63 -35.55
C THR A 368 -5.74 -15.55 -35.13
N THR A 369 -4.85 -16.18 -35.90
CA THR A 369 -3.38 -16.13 -35.69
C THR A 369 -2.90 -14.68 -35.64
N PRO A 370 -1.94 -14.31 -34.75
CA PRO A 370 -1.45 -12.95 -34.65
C PRO A 370 -1.00 -12.44 -36.01
N GLN A 371 -1.75 -11.47 -36.58
CA GLN A 371 -1.19 -10.62 -37.61
C GLN A 371 -0.26 -9.67 -36.85
N GLY A 372 1.05 -9.77 -37.11
CA GLY A 372 2.06 -8.92 -36.48
C GLY A 372 1.59 -7.47 -36.46
N ALA A 373 1.72 -6.83 -35.30
CA ALA A 373 1.08 -5.56 -34.95
C ALA A 373 1.08 -4.55 -36.10
N ALA A 374 -0.12 -4.21 -36.60
CA ALA A 374 -0.32 -3.10 -37.53
C ALA A 374 -0.21 -1.73 -36.82
N HIS A 375 -0.15 -1.72 -35.49
CA HIS A 375 -0.11 -0.52 -34.65
C HIS A 375 1.32 -0.20 -34.21
N GLY A 376 1.70 1.07 -34.26
CA GLY A 376 2.98 1.54 -33.73
C GLY A 376 3.02 1.49 -32.20
N ASP A 377 4.22 1.30 -31.63
CA ASP A 377 4.44 1.28 -30.18
C ASP A 377 3.81 2.51 -29.49
N ILE A 378 3.08 2.27 -28.41
CA ILE A 378 2.40 3.29 -27.62
C ILE A 378 3.43 4.18 -26.90
N PHE A 379 4.56 3.61 -26.48
CA PHE A 379 5.66 4.34 -25.84
C PHE A 379 7.01 3.96 -26.50
N PRO A 380 7.30 4.46 -27.72
CA PRO A 380 8.42 4.02 -28.52
C PRO A 380 9.76 4.16 -27.79
N GLY A 381 10.46 3.04 -27.63
CA GLY A 381 11.82 3.00 -27.06
C GLY A 381 11.91 3.28 -25.55
N ALA A 382 10.77 3.46 -24.86
CA ALA A 382 10.72 3.69 -23.42
C ALA A 382 10.27 2.42 -22.66
N ASP A 383 10.58 2.32 -21.37
CA ASP A 383 9.93 1.35 -20.50
C ASP A 383 8.43 1.71 -20.33
N ILE A 384 7.51 0.74 -20.45
CA ILE A 384 6.06 1.03 -20.44
C ILE A 384 5.64 1.62 -19.10
N ASP A 385 6.07 1.03 -18.00
CA ASP A 385 5.63 1.43 -16.67
C ASP A 385 6.14 2.82 -16.32
N THR A 386 7.41 3.10 -16.62
CA THR A 386 8.01 4.42 -16.42
C THR A 386 7.33 5.48 -17.29
N ALA A 387 7.19 5.21 -18.60
CA ALA A 387 6.58 6.17 -19.53
C ALA A 387 5.09 6.41 -19.23
N LEU A 388 4.37 5.39 -18.79
CA LEU A 388 2.99 5.51 -18.36
C LEU A 388 2.90 6.33 -17.07
N ALA A 389 3.81 6.13 -16.12
CA ALA A 389 3.86 6.92 -14.89
C ALA A 389 4.11 8.41 -15.16
N ASP A 390 5.10 8.72 -16.00
CA ASP A 390 5.39 10.10 -16.42
C ASP A 390 4.18 10.71 -17.14
N ALA A 391 3.59 9.98 -18.09
CA ALA A 391 2.44 10.44 -18.86
C ALA A 391 1.19 10.66 -17.98
N VAL A 392 0.98 9.83 -16.97
CA VAL A 392 -0.11 9.98 -15.98
C VAL A 392 0.16 11.13 -15.04
N ALA A 393 1.40 11.33 -14.60
CA ALA A 393 1.81 12.46 -13.77
C ALA A 393 1.59 13.78 -14.52
N ASP A 394 2.02 13.87 -15.78
CA ASP A 394 1.80 15.03 -16.66
C ASP A 394 0.31 15.32 -16.84
N MET A 395 -0.50 14.27 -17.05
CA MET A 395 -1.95 14.43 -17.18
C MET A 395 -2.62 14.87 -15.87
N ARG A 396 -2.12 14.42 -14.72
CA ARG A 396 -2.64 14.84 -13.40
C ARG A 396 -2.26 16.30 -13.11
N GLN A 397 -1.03 16.70 -13.42
CA GLN A 397 -0.57 18.08 -13.31
C GLN A 397 -1.32 19.01 -14.28
N GLY A 398 -1.54 18.55 -15.53
CA GLY A 398 -2.34 19.24 -16.53
C GLY A 398 -3.83 19.32 -16.17
N ALA A 399 -4.41 18.28 -15.55
CA ALA A 399 -5.78 18.30 -15.04
C ALA A 399 -5.95 19.20 -13.80
N LEU A 400 -4.87 19.44 -13.05
CA LEU A 400 -4.81 20.45 -11.99
C LEU A 400 -4.70 21.88 -12.57
N ALA A 401 -4.17 22.03 -13.78
CA ALA A 401 -4.01 23.33 -14.49
C ALA A 401 -5.14 23.65 -15.50
N ALA A 402 -5.93 22.66 -15.94
CA ALA A 402 -6.93 22.82 -16.99
C ALA A 402 -8.35 22.97 -16.44
N THR A 403 -8.86 24.20 -16.53
CA THR A 403 -10.29 24.47 -16.54
C THR A 403 -10.87 24.01 -17.91
N PRO A 404 -11.94 23.19 -18.00
CA PRO A 404 -12.51 22.70 -19.24
C PRO A 404 -12.90 23.87 -20.16
N PRO A 405 -12.72 23.73 -21.48
CA PRO A 405 -13.38 24.57 -22.45
C PRO A 405 -14.85 24.14 -22.62
N ASN A 406 -15.75 25.11 -22.73
CA ASN A 406 -17.13 24.92 -23.16
C ASN A 406 -17.21 24.28 -24.56
N PRO A 407 -18.05 23.25 -24.79
CA PRO A 407 -18.37 22.82 -26.14
C PRO A 407 -19.28 23.86 -26.81
N VAL A 408 -18.75 24.42 -27.90
CA VAL A 408 -19.51 25.18 -28.90
C VAL A 408 -20.67 24.32 -29.39
N LYS A 409 -21.92 24.69 -29.04
CA LYS A 409 -23.10 24.28 -29.79
C LYS A 409 -23.42 25.34 -30.82
N SER A 410 -23.52 24.83 -32.05
CA SER A 410 -24.07 25.45 -33.24
C SER A 410 -25.28 26.34 -32.96
N ALA A 411 -25.22 27.53 -33.54
CA ALA A 411 -26.37 28.40 -33.68
C ALA A 411 -27.36 27.79 -34.68
N ASN A 412 -28.49 27.32 -34.17
CA ASN A 412 -29.77 27.44 -34.86
C ASN A 412 -30.73 28.10 -33.86
N ARG A 413 -30.76 29.43 -33.87
CA ARG A 413 -31.81 30.24 -33.25
C ARG A 413 -32.91 30.42 -34.29
N ALA A 414 -34.07 29.82 -34.02
CA ALA A 414 -35.35 30.43 -34.38
C ALA A 414 -35.82 31.18 -33.12
N ASP A 415 -35.92 32.50 -33.22
CA ASP A 415 -36.42 33.40 -32.18
C ASP A 415 -37.89 33.12 -31.86
N ILE A 416 -38.21 32.91 -30.57
CA ILE A 416 -39.53 33.21 -30.02
C ILE A 416 -39.36 33.86 -28.63
N GLY A 417 -39.60 35.17 -28.58
CA GLY A 417 -40.36 35.88 -27.55
C GLY A 417 -39.96 35.80 -26.08
N ALA A 418 -39.46 36.92 -25.55
CA ALA A 418 -39.32 37.19 -24.12
C ALA A 418 -40.66 37.24 -23.36
N ALA A 419 -40.63 36.87 -22.07
CA ALA A 419 -41.55 37.36 -21.04
C ALA A 419 -40.88 37.33 -19.64
N PRO A 420 -41.15 38.30 -18.73
CA PRO A 420 -40.41 38.48 -17.47
C PRO A 420 -41.14 37.93 -16.23
N GLY A 421 -40.35 37.58 -15.20
CA GLY A 421 -40.75 37.64 -13.79
C GLY A 421 -41.01 36.31 -13.09
N VAL A 422 -39.98 35.75 -12.44
CA VAL A 422 -40.13 34.82 -11.30
C VAL A 422 -39.00 35.07 -10.30
N SER A 423 -39.34 35.28 -9.03
CA SER A 423 -38.40 35.28 -7.90
C SER A 423 -37.72 33.91 -7.80
N MET A 424 -36.42 33.84 -8.10
CA MET A 424 -35.64 32.61 -7.93
C MET A 424 -35.33 32.40 -6.45
N GLN A 425 -35.90 31.34 -5.88
CA GLN A 425 -35.59 30.88 -4.53
C GLN A 425 -34.11 30.45 -4.46
N TRP A 426 -33.37 30.89 -3.45
CA TRP A 426 -31.94 30.55 -3.30
C TRP A 426 -31.75 29.04 -3.15
N ASP A 427 -31.09 28.42 -4.13
CA ASP A 427 -30.74 26.99 -4.12
C ASP A 427 -29.22 26.84 -4.08
N ALA A 428 -28.68 26.66 -2.87
CA ALA A 428 -27.25 26.47 -2.65
C ALA A 428 -26.70 25.22 -3.36
N LYS A 429 -27.52 24.19 -3.57
CA LYS A 429 -27.10 22.94 -4.21
C LYS A 429 -27.02 23.11 -5.73
N ALA A 430 -27.98 23.82 -6.32
CA ALA A 430 -27.92 24.20 -7.73
C ALA A 430 -26.70 25.08 -8.01
N LEU A 431 -26.42 26.04 -7.13
CA LEU A 431 -25.26 26.92 -7.25
C LEU A 431 -23.92 26.17 -7.11
N ASP A 432 -23.83 25.24 -6.15
CA ASP A 432 -22.65 24.38 -6.01
C ASP A 432 -22.44 23.50 -7.25
N GLY A 433 -23.54 23.05 -7.87
CA GLY A 433 -23.53 22.39 -9.18
C GLY A 433 -23.01 23.30 -10.29
N MET A 434 -23.48 24.55 -10.37
CA MET A 434 -23.00 25.53 -11.36
C MET A 434 -21.50 25.82 -11.23
N ILE A 435 -21.01 25.97 -9.98
CA ILE A 435 -19.57 26.16 -9.71
C ILE A 435 -18.77 24.92 -10.13
N ALA A 436 -19.26 23.72 -9.81
CA ALA A 436 -18.62 22.46 -10.19
C ALA A 436 -18.61 22.22 -11.71
N ASP A 437 -19.70 22.59 -12.39
CA ASP A 437 -19.88 22.50 -13.84
C ASP A 437 -19.23 23.68 -14.60
N LYS A 438 -18.61 24.61 -13.86
CA LYS A 438 -17.89 25.78 -14.37
C LYS A 438 -18.75 26.75 -15.17
N ALA A 439 -20.04 26.76 -14.86
CA ALA A 439 -20.98 27.79 -15.27
C ALA A 439 -20.79 29.05 -14.39
N TYR A 440 -19.58 29.60 -14.37
CA TYR A 440 -19.19 30.69 -13.46
C TYR A 440 -20.04 31.94 -13.67
N ASP A 441 -20.32 32.32 -14.91
CA ASP A 441 -21.18 33.48 -15.21
C ASP A 441 -22.61 33.28 -14.67
N ALA A 442 -23.14 32.05 -14.75
CA ALA A 442 -24.47 31.74 -14.23
C ALA A 442 -24.48 31.78 -12.69
N ALA A 443 -23.44 31.22 -12.06
CA ALA A 443 -23.25 31.25 -10.63
C ALA A 443 -23.06 32.69 -10.10
N GLU A 444 -22.23 33.49 -10.78
CA GLU A 444 -21.96 34.89 -10.46
C GLU A 444 -23.22 35.75 -10.60
N ASN A 445 -24.02 35.55 -11.66
CA ASN A 445 -25.29 36.24 -11.82
C ASN A 445 -26.29 35.90 -10.71
N GLN A 446 -26.36 34.63 -10.29
CA GLN A 446 -27.25 34.21 -9.20
C GLN A 446 -26.77 34.76 -7.84
N ILE A 447 -25.47 34.72 -7.57
CA ILE A 447 -24.86 35.32 -6.37
C ILE A 447 -25.10 36.83 -6.34
N THR A 448 -24.81 37.53 -7.44
CA THR A 448 -24.97 38.99 -7.56
C THR A 448 -26.43 39.40 -7.43
N SER A 449 -27.35 38.68 -8.08
CA SER A 449 -28.79 38.94 -7.96
C SER A 449 -29.28 38.78 -6.52
N GLN A 450 -28.80 37.75 -5.82
CA GLN A 450 -29.15 37.51 -4.42
C GLN A 450 -28.54 38.57 -3.49
N LEU A 451 -27.28 38.94 -3.69
CA LEU A 451 -26.58 39.94 -2.88
C LEU A 451 -27.10 41.36 -3.15
N ALA A 452 -27.61 41.65 -4.36
CA ALA A 452 -28.30 42.91 -4.67
C ALA A 452 -29.61 43.06 -3.88
N GLN A 453 -30.31 41.95 -3.62
CA GLN A 453 -31.53 41.94 -2.81
C GLN A 453 -31.25 41.87 -1.31
N ASN A 454 -30.22 41.12 -0.90
CA ASN A 454 -29.78 41.01 0.48
C ASN A 454 -28.24 40.92 0.56
N PRO A 455 -27.55 42.06 0.76
CA PRO A 455 -26.08 42.11 0.81
C PRO A 455 -25.45 41.29 1.96
N SER A 456 -26.22 40.98 3.00
CA SER A 456 -25.80 40.21 4.18
C SER A 456 -26.14 38.71 4.12
N HIS A 457 -26.61 38.23 2.96
CA HIS A 457 -27.00 36.83 2.79
C HIS A 457 -25.79 35.88 2.84
N LEU A 458 -25.48 35.35 4.02
CA LEU A 458 -24.28 34.56 4.29
C LEU A 458 -24.06 33.37 3.32
N PRO A 459 -25.07 32.55 2.96
CA PRO A 459 -24.86 31.48 1.98
C PRO A 459 -24.39 31.99 0.60
N ALA A 460 -24.83 33.18 0.18
CA ALA A 460 -24.38 33.79 -1.07
C ALA A 460 -22.95 34.33 -0.96
N ARG A 461 -22.58 34.90 0.20
CA ARG A 461 -21.20 35.32 0.49
C ARG A 461 -20.23 34.14 0.57
N LEU A 462 -20.62 33.04 1.21
CA LEU A 462 -19.83 31.80 1.22
C LEU A 462 -19.68 31.22 -0.20
N ALA A 463 -20.71 31.37 -1.05
CA ALA A 463 -20.63 30.98 -2.45
C ALA A 463 -19.73 31.90 -3.28
N GLU A 464 -19.67 33.20 -2.99
CA GLU A 464 -18.75 34.17 -3.59
C GLU A 464 -17.28 33.75 -3.38
N VAL A 465 -16.92 33.32 -2.16
CA VAL A 465 -15.59 32.77 -1.87
C VAL A 465 -15.34 31.47 -2.63
N ARG A 466 -16.30 30.53 -2.64
CA ARG A 466 -16.17 29.24 -3.35
C ARG A 466 -16.02 29.42 -4.86
N LEU A 467 -16.72 30.40 -5.44
CA LEU A 467 -16.61 30.76 -6.84
C LEU A 467 -15.22 31.33 -7.16
N ALA A 468 -14.73 32.29 -6.36
CA ALA A 468 -13.39 32.84 -6.53
C ALA A 468 -12.29 31.75 -6.43
N MET A 469 -12.41 30.82 -5.48
CA MET A 469 -11.52 29.65 -5.40
C MET A 469 -11.59 28.77 -6.66
N ALA A 470 -12.80 28.51 -7.17
CA ALA A 470 -13.01 27.68 -8.36
C ALA A 470 -12.55 28.34 -9.68
N GLN A 471 -12.46 29.67 -9.70
CA GLN A 471 -11.91 30.47 -10.81
C GLN A 471 -10.39 30.69 -10.70
N ASP A 472 -9.73 30.08 -9.70
CA ASP A 472 -8.31 30.29 -9.38
C ASP A 472 -7.95 31.73 -9.01
N GLU A 473 -8.95 32.53 -8.58
CA GLU A 473 -8.77 33.88 -8.05
C GLU A 473 -8.37 33.82 -6.57
N THR A 474 -7.24 33.16 -6.30
CA THR A 474 -6.77 32.78 -4.95
C THR A 474 -6.72 33.94 -3.97
N GLN A 475 -6.14 35.08 -4.35
CA GLN A 475 -6.06 36.25 -3.47
C GLN A 475 -7.44 36.86 -3.19
N LYS A 476 -8.31 36.95 -4.21
CA LYS A 476 -9.67 37.46 -4.05
C LYS A 476 -10.48 36.56 -3.11
N ALA A 477 -10.34 35.25 -3.23
CA ALA A 477 -10.97 34.29 -2.32
C ALA A 477 -10.49 34.47 -0.86
N VAL A 478 -9.18 34.69 -0.66
CA VAL A 478 -8.62 34.98 0.67
C VAL A 478 -9.17 36.29 1.22
N ASP A 479 -9.18 37.36 0.45
CA ASP A 479 -9.66 38.68 0.88
C ASP A 479 -11.16 38.64 1.23
N LEU A 480 -11.97 38.00 0.38
CA LEU A 480 -13.40 37.81 0.64
C LEU A 480 -13.61 36.99 1.91
N ALA A 481 -12.91 35.88 2.09
CA ALA A 481 -13.07 35.03 3.28
C ALA A 481 -12.58 35.71 4.57
N ALA A 482 -11.51 36.51 4.48
CA ALA A 482 -10.99 37.28 5.61
C ALA A 482 -12.02 38.34 6.06
N ASN A 483 -12.65 39.05 5.11
CA ASN A 483 -13.72 39.98 5.42
C ASN A 483 -14.91 39.28 6.10
N LEU A 484 -15.32 38.11 5.60
CA LEU A 484 -16.36 37.32 6.26
C LEU A 484 -15.96 36.89 7.66
N ALA A 485 -14.71 36.53 7.90
CA ALA A 485 -14.22 36.14 9.22
C ALA A 485 -14.20 37.31 10.21
N VAL A 486 -14.09 38.56 9.75
CA VAL A 486 -14.25 39.77 10.58
C VAL A 486 -15.72 40.00 10.93
N ASP A 487 -16.61 39.85 9.94
CA ASP A 487 -18.05 40.13 10.08
C ASP A 487 -18.79 39.02 10.86
N TRP A 488 -18.34 37.77 10.75
CA TRP A 488 -18.93 36.59 11.38
C TRP A 488 -17.88 35.70 12.07
N PRO A 489 -17.16 36.21 13.09
CA PRO A 489 -16.00 35.53 13.67
C PRO A 489 -16.33 34.22 14.41
N ALA A 490 -17.57 34.06 14.87
CA ALA A 490 -18.04 32.87 15.58
C ALA A 490 -18.72 31.83 14.67
N ASN A 491 -18.82 32.08 13.35
CA ASN A 491 -19.54 31.18 12.46
C ASN A 491 -18.64 30.04 11.94
N PRO A 492 -18.99 28.76 12.18
CA PRO A 492 -18.13 27.63 11.82
C PRO A 492 -17.95 27.45 10.30
N TRP A 493 -18.93 27.84 9.48
CA TRP A 493 -18.83 27.76 8.02
C TRP A 493 -17.91 28.83 7.45
N VAL A 494 -17.90 30.01 8.06
CA VAL A 494 -16.98 31.11 7.74
C VAL A 494 -15.55 30.73 8.13
N TRP A 495 -15.37 30.19 9.32
CA TRP A 495 -14.06 29.64 9.74
C TRP A 495 -13.55 28.59 8.74
N ASN A 496 -14.39 27.61 8.38
CA ASN A 496 -14.01 26.54 7.47
C ASN A 496 -13.70 27.05 6.06
N ILE A 497 -14.46 28.02 5.52
CA ILE A 497 -14.18 28.56 4.18
C ILE A 497 -12.92 29.42 4.16
N ASN A 498 -12.66 30.19 5.23
CA ASN A 498 -11.43 30.96 5.38
C ASN A 498 -10.20 30.05 5.47
N LEU A 499 -10.30 28.95 6.20
CA LEU A 499 -9.24 27.94 6.24
C LEU A 499 -8.99 27.32 4.85
N LYS A 500 -10.06 27.00 4.11
CA LYS A 500 -9.95 26.43 2.76
C LYS A 500 -9.38 27.42 1.74
N SER A 501 -9.73 28.71 1.82
CA SER A 501 -9.18 29.72 0.91
C SER A 501 -7.68 29.93 1.15
N LEU A 502 -7.25 30.00 2.42
CA LEU A 502 -5.83 30.08 2.79
C LEU A 502 -5.05 28.84 2.30
N ALA A 503 -5.62 27.65 2.47
CA ALA A 503 -5.04 26.40 1.97
C ALA A 503 -4.90 26.38 0.45
N ASN A 504 -5.94 26.81 -0.26
CA ASN A 504 -5.96 26.90 -1.73
C ASN A 504 -4.92 27.91 -2.25
N ALA A 505 -4.66 28.97 -1.50
CA ALA A 505 -3.60 29.94 -1.81
C ALA A 505 -2.19 29.49 -1.37
N GLY A 506 -2.03 28.27 -0.83
CA GLY A 506 -0.74 27.76 -0.34
C GLY A 506 -0.23 28.44 0.93
N GLN A 507 -1.06 29.23 1.62
CA GLN A 507 -0.68 29.98 2.82
C GLN A 507 -0.76 29.09 4.08
N SER A 508 0.17 28.14 4.19
CA SER A 508 0.18 27.10 5.22
C SER A 508 0.21 27.63 6.67
N GLU A 509 1.07 28.62 6.96
CA GLU A 509 1.16 29.22 8.30
C GLU A 509 -0.15 29.92 8.72
N ALA A 510 -0.74 30.69 7.80
CA ALA A 510 -2.01 31.38 8.05
C ALA A 510 -3.17 30.39 8.21
N ALA A 511 -3.21 29.32 7.41
CA ALA A 511 -4.21 28.26 7.53
C ALA A 511 -4.09 27.53 8.88
N MET A 512 -2.87 27.23 9.34
CA MET A 512 -2.61 26.64 10.65
C MET A 512 -3.03 27.56 11.80
N ALA A 513 -2.70 28.85 11.73
CA ALA A 513 -3.12 29.84 12.72
C ALA A 513 -4.65 29.96 12.78
N SER A 514 -5.30 30.03 11.62
CA SER A 514 -6.77 30.07 11.48
C SER A 514 -7.44 28.81 12.06
N PHE A 515 -6.87 27.62 11.81
CA PHE A 515 -7.35 26.38 12.42
C PHE A 515 -7.29 26.44 13.95
N LEU A 516 -6.13 26.77 14.51
CA LEU A 516 -5.92 26.82 15.95
C LEU A 516 -6.81 27.86 16.63
N ALA A 517 -7.04 29.01 15.99
CA ALA A 517 -7.94 30.04 16.50
C ALA A 517 -9.40 29.56 16.54
N GLY A 518 -9.84 28.78 15.55
CA GLY A 518 -11.21 28.27 15.50
C GLY A 518 -11.50 27.10 16.44
N LEU A 519 -10.51 26.29 16.84
CA LEU A 519 -10.72 25.08 17.65
C LEU A 519 -11.51 25.26 18.96
N GLY A 520 -11.50 26.47 19.53
CA GLY A 520 -12.23 26.80 20.76
C GLY A 520 -13.72 27.10 20.55
N GLN A 521 -14.22 27.12 19.31
CA GLN A 521 -15.60 27.42 19.01
C GLN A 521 -16.50 26.18 19.27
N PRO A 522 -17.56 26.31 20.09
CA PRO A 522 -18.40 25.18 20.49
C PRO A 522 -19.22 24.57 19.33
N GLU A 523 -19.41 25.31 18.23
CA GLU A 523 -20.22 24.90 17.08
C GLU A 523 -19.46 24.07 16.02
N ILE A 524 -18.16 23.80 16.22
CA ILE A 524 -17.38 22.94 15.31
C ILE A 524 -17.63 21.47 15.64
N ASP A 525 -18.47 20.85 14.81
CA ASP A 525 -18.75 19.42 14.85
C ASP A 525 -17.54 18.56 14.41
N GLU A 526 -17.66 17.25 14.64
CA GLU A 526 -16.57 16.31 14.36
C GLU A 526 -16.29 16.15 12.86
N ALA A 527 -17.30 16.27 11.99
CA ALA A 527 -17.14 16.12 10.55
C ALA A 527 -16.37 17.30 9.96
N MET A 528 -16.68 18.52 10.40
CA MET A 528 -15.98 19.74 10.02
C MET A 528 -14.56 19.74 10.55
N LEU A 529 -14.35 19.31 11.81
CA LEU A 529 -13.01 19.16 12.39
C LEU A 529 -12.16 18.16 11.60
N LYS A 530 -12.72 17.00 11.23
CA LYS A 530 -12.05 15.99 10.39
C LYS A 530 -11.63 16.56 9.03
N ALA A 531 -12.55 17.25 8.34
CA ALA A 531 -12.28 17.84 7.05
C ALA A 531 -11.18 18.92 7.13
N ALA A 532 -11.29 19.85 8.08
CA ALA A 532 -10.32 20.92 8.27
C ALA A 532 -8.93 20.38 8.68
N THR A 533 -8.89 19.33 9.51
CA THR A 533 -7.64 18.65 9.88
C THR A 533 -6.97 18.05 8.66
N GLY A 534 -7.73 17.41 7.76
CA GLY A 534 -7.22 16.89 6.49
C GLY A 534 -6.60 17.98 5.62
N VAL A 535 -7.29 19.12 5.47
CA VAL A 535 -6.82 20.26 4.67
C VAL A 535 -5.50 20.80 5.18
N VAL A 536 -5.36 21.07 6.49
CA VAL A 536 -4.12 21.66 7.03
C VAL A 536 -2.96 20.68 6.97
N LEU A 537 -3.18 19.40 7.28
CA LEU A 537 -2.11 18.41 7.28
C LEU A 537 -1.53 18.16 5.87
N ALA A 538 -2.33 18.32 4.82
CA ALA A 538 -1.86 18.18 3.44
C ALA A 538 -0.89 19.29 3.00
N LEU A 539 -0.89 20.45 3.67
CA LEU A 539 -0.06 21.60 3.31
C LEU A 539 1.36 21.54 3.87
N VAL A 540 1.62 20.66 4.84
CA VAL A 540 2.85 20.73 5.64
C VAL A 540 3.51 19.35 5.81
N PRO A 541 4.86 19.31 5.88
CA PRO A 541 5.60 18.08 6.07
C PRO A 541 5.33 17.44 7.44
N LEU A 542 5.61 16.14 7.56
CA LEU A 542 5.24 15.30 8.71
C LEU A 542 5.67 15.87 10.07
N GLN A 543 6.87 16.46 10.19
CA GLN A 543 7.33 17.02 11.46
C GLN A 543 6.50 18.23 11.91
N THR A 544 6.14 19.09 10.95
CA THR A 544 5.24 20.23 11.19
C THR A 544 3.84 19.75 11.52
N GLN A 545 3.37 18.65 10.92
CA GLN A 545 2.08 18.03 11.27
C GLN A 545 2.05 17.59 12.75
N ILE A 546 3.12 16.98 13.26
CA ILE A 546 3.21 16.53 14.66
C ILE A 546 3.14 17.74 15.61
N ALA A 547 3.96 18.77 15.37
CA ALA A 547 3.98 19.98 16.20
C ALA A 547 2.63 20.69 16.19
N PHE A 548 2.02 20.82 15.01
CA PHE A 548 0.69 21.41 14.84
C PHE A 548 -0.39 20.63 15.60
N LEU A 549 -0.41 19.30 15.47
CA LEU A 549 -1.41 18.46 16.13
C LEU A 549 -1.23 18.44 17.66
N LYS A 550 0.01 18.58 18.18
CA LYS A 550 0.25 18.80 19.61
C LYS A 550 -0.43 20.09 20.08
N ALA A 551 -0.18 21.22 19.40
CA ALA A 551 -0.79 22.50 19.72
C ALA A 551 -2.33 22.47 19.57
N ALA A 552 -2.85 21.75 18.58
CA ALA A 552 -4.29 21.57 18.38
C ALA A 552 -4.93 20.75 19.52
N LEU A 553 -4.26 19.68 19.94
CA LEU A 553 -4.74 18.82 21.03
C LEU A 553 -4.70 19.53 22.39
N GLU A 554 -3.72 20.42 22.63
CA GLU A 554 -3.71 21.28 23.84
C GLU A 554 -4.96 22.17 23.92
N ARG A 555 -5.44 22.69 22.78
CA ARG A 555 -6.65 23.52 22.71
C ARG A 555 -7.94 22.71 22.80
N ARG A 556 -7.92 21.44 22.42
CA ARG A 556 -9.08 20.53 22.53
C ARG A 556 -8.68 19.14 23.08
N PRO A 557 -8.31 19.04 24.38
CA PRO A 557 -7.68 17.85 24.95
C PRO A 557 -8.52 16.57 24.96
N GLN A 558 -9.82 16.68 24.75
CA GLN A 558 -10.76 15.55 24.73
C GLN A 558 -11.06 15.06 23.31
N SER A 559 -10.44 15.64 22.27
CA SER A 559 -10.71 15.23 20.89
C SER A 559 -10.02 13.92 20.53
N THR A 560 -10.79 12.81 20.55
CA THR A 560 -10.31 11.49 20.11
C THR A 560 -9.79 11.52 18.66
N HIS A 561 -10.41 12.31 17.77
CA HIS A 561 -9.91 12.48 16.40
C HIS A 561 -8.48 13.05 16.38
N LEU A 562 -8.22 14.14 17.09
CA LEU A 562 -6.89 14.76 17.13
C LEU A 562 -5.87 13.85 17.81
N MET A 563 -6.26 13.11 18.86
CA MET A 563 -5.41 12.09 19.49
C MET A 563 -5.00 11.02 18.49
N LEU A 564 -5.94 10.43 17.75
CA LEU A 564 -5.66 9.37 16.78
C LEU A 564 -4.84 9.91 15.60
N ARG A 565 -5.13 11.12 15.12
CA ARG A 565 -4.33 11.74 14.07
C ARG A 565 -2.90 11.95 14.53
N LEU A 566 -2.69 12.50 15.72
CA LEU A 566 -1.36 12.70 16.29
C LEU A 566 -0.66 11.36 16.55
N ALA A 567 -1.35 10.35 17.08
CA ALA A 567 -0.79 9.03 17.35
C ALA A 567 -0.23 8.37 16.08
N MET A 568 -1.01 8.41 14.99
CA MET A 568 -0.57 7.87 13.69
C MET A 568 0.63 8.63 13.12
N ARG A 569 0.75 9.96 13.33
CA ARG A 569 1.91 10.74 12.86
C ARG A 569 3.11 10.54 13.77
N ALA A 570 2.89 10.38 15.06
CA ALA A 570 3.93 10.07 16.02
C ALA A 570 4.55 8.70 15.71
N ASP A 571 3.72 7.68 15.45
CA ASP A 571 4.18 6.37 14.96
C ASP A 571 4.94 6.50 13.64
N ALA A 572 4.34 7.16 12.64
CA ALA A 572 4.99 7.43 11.37
C ALA A 572 6.18 8.40 11.48
N GLY A 573 6.41 9.05 12.63
CA GLY A 573 7.51 9.95 12.92
C GLY A 573 8.60 9.32 13.79
N GLY A 574 8.37 8.11 14.31
CA GLY A 574 9.29 7.41 15.21
C GLY A 574 9.08 7.67 16.71
N ASP A 575 8.12 8.50 17.10
CA ASP A 575 7.76 8.77 18.50
C ASP A 575 6.72 7.76 19.00
N PHE A 576 7.15 6.51 19.12
CA PHE A 576 6.27 5.37 19.44
C PHE A 576 5.66 5.47 20.85
N LEU A 577 6.39 6.07 21.80
CA LEU A 577 5.88 6.27 23.18
C LEU A 577 4.74 7.28 23.19
N LEU A 578 4.87 8.39 22.46
CA LEU A 578 3.77 9.33 22.30
C LEU A 578 2.58 8.68 21.59
N ALA A 579 2.82 7.94 20.51
CA ALA A 579 1.75 7.25 19.78
C ALA A 579 0.95 6.32 20.70
N LEU A 580 1.66 5.53 21.50
CA LEU A 580 1.10 4.58 22.46
C LEU A 580 0.30 5.25 23.59
N ASP A 581 0.84 6.32 24.18
CA ASP A 581 0.13 7.11 25.20
C ASP A 581 -1.16 7.72 24.63
N LEU A 582 -1.13 8.21 23.39
CA LEU A 582 -2.30 8.77 22.72
C LEU A 582 -3.35 7.71 22.38
N PHE A 583 -2.94 6.52 21.93
CA PHE A 583 -3.88 5.41 21.73
C PHE A 583 -4.54 5.01 23.06
N LYS A 584 -3.78 4.91 24.16
CA LYS A 584 -4.35 4.64 25.50
C LYS A 584 -5.32 5.72 25.95
N LYS A 585 -4.99 6.99 25.71
CA LYS A 585 -5.88 8.11 26.04
C LYS A 585 -7.16 8.02 25.23
N ALA A 586 -7.08 7.72 23.93
CA ALA A 586 -8.23 7.52 23.06
C ALA A 586 -9.10 6.33 23.51
N GLU A 587 -8.49 5.21 23.94
CA GLU A 587 -9.18 4.02 24.45
C GLU A 587 -10.08 4.31 25.67
N ARG A 588 -9.76 5.33 26.48
CA ARG A 588 -10.60 5.76 27.61
C ARG A 588 -11.94 6.36 27.18
N TYR A 589 -12.03 6.85 25.94
CA TYR A 589 -13.24 7.47 25.39
C TYR A 589 -14.04 6.51 24.48
N GLY A 590 -13.55 5.29 24.25
CA GLY A 590 -14.19 4.27 23.43
C GLY A 590 -13.18 3.35 22.74
N PRO A 591 -13.64 2.25 22.12
CA PRO A 591 -12.76 1.35 21.40
C PRO A 591 -12.06 2.07 20.24
N LEU A 592 -10.79 1.73 20.00
CA LEU A 592 -10.06 2.25 18.85
C LEU A 592 -10.69 1.74 17.55
N PRO A 593 -10.79 2.58 16.50
CA PRO A 593 -11.06 2.11 15.15
C PRO A 593 -10.01 1.07 14.71
N ASP A 594 -10.38 0.15 13.83
CA ASP A 594 -9.53 -1.00 13.45
C ASP A 594 -8.13 -0.61 12.96
N TYR A 595 -8.03 0.49 12.19
CA TYR A 595 -6.74 1.00 11.73
C TYR A 595 -5.81 1.41 12.90
N ALA A 596 -6.38 2.01 13.95
CA ALA A 596 -5.64 2.44 15.14
C ALA A 596 -5.38 1.27 16.08
N ALA A 597 -6.34 0.36 16.25
CA ALA A 597 -6.21 -0.84 17.07
C ALA A 597 -5.07 -1.76 16.55
N LYS A 598 -4.93 -1.90 15.23
CA LYS A 598 -3.84 -2.67 14.60
C LYS A 598 -2.47 -2.10 14.95
N VAL A 599 -2.28 -0.78 14.82
CA VAL A 599 -1.02 -0.11 15.17
C VAL A 599 -0.76 -0.18 16.68
N ARG A 600 -1.78 0.07 17.50
CA ARG A 600 -1.72 -0.06 18.97
C ARG A 600 -1.26 -1.46 19.40
N ASN A 601 -1.79 -2.52 18.79
CA ASN A 601 -1.40 -3.90 19.05
C ASN A 601 0.05 -4.17 18.62
N GLN A 602 0.47 -3.60 17.48
CA GLN A 602 1.86 -3.69 17.05
C GLN A 602 2.81 -3.02 18.06
N LEU A 603 2.42 -1.90 18.68
CA LEU A 603 3.26 -1.20 19.66
C LEU A 603 3.17 -1.80 21.08
N SER A 604 2.23 -2.71 21.37
CA SER A 604 2.00 -3.27 22.71
C SER A 604 3.22 -3.95 23.36
N SER A 605 4.11 -4.57 22.57
CA SER A 605 5.31 -5.22 23.13
C SER A 605 6.38 -4.23 23.60
N MET A 606 6.26 -2.94 23.25
CA MET A 606 7.15 -1.88 23.75
C MET A 606 6.72 -1.38 25.14
N GLU A 607 5.57 -1.87 25.65
CA GLU A 607 5.01 -1.48 26.96
C GLU A 607 5.46 -2.37 28.10
N LEU A 608 5.77 -3.62 27.75
CA LEU A 608 6.11 -4.64 28.71
C LEU A 608 7.63 -4.75 28.81
N PRO A 609 8.16 -5.00 30.03
CA PRO A 609 9.53 -5.49 30.16
C PRO A 609 9.74 -6.69 29.22
N LEU A 610 10.93 -6.79 28.63
CA LEU A 610 11.24 -7.78 27.58
C LEU A 610 10.79 -9.20 27.93
N GLU A 611 11.03 -9.66 29.16
CA GLU A 611 10.61 -10.99 29.64
C GLU A 611 9.09 -11.18 29.59
N GLN A 612 8.34 -10.18 30.06
CA GLN A 612 6.88 -10.23 30.06
C GLN A 612 6.30 -10.17 28.64
N ALA A 613 6.95 -9.43 27.73
CA ALA A 613 6.57 -9.41 26.33
C ALA A 613 6.75 -10.79 25.68
N VAL A 614 7.84 -11.50 26.01
CA VAL A 614 8.07 -12.88 25.56
C VAL A 614 7.03 -13.83 26.13
N ASP A 615 6.77 -13.77 27.44
CA ASP A 615 5.76 -14.62 28.10
C ASP A 615 4.36 -14.42 27.50
N HIS A 616 3.98 -13.17 27.22
CA HIS A 616 2.71 -12.84 26.59
C HIS A 616 2.59 -13.47 25.20
N LEU A 617 3.58 -13.26 24.33
CA LEU A 617 3.58 -13.81 22.97
C LEU A 617 3.61 -15.35 22.99
N GLN A 618 4.35 -15.95 23.91
CA GLN A 618 4.35 -17.40 24.11
C GLN A 618 2.96 -17.91 24.52
N GLY A 619 2.25 -17.18 25.40
CA GLY A 619 0.86 -17.48 25.76
C GLY A 619 -0.12 -17.39 24.59
N VAL A 620 0.05 -16.38 23.72
CA VAL A 620 -0.76 -16.22 22.49
C VAL A 620 -0.56 -17.41 21.54
N VAL A 621 0.70 -17.82 21.31
CA VAL A 621 1.03 -19.00 20.49
C VAL A 621 0.46 -20.27 21.13
N GLY A 622 0.61 -20.45 22.45
CA GLY A 622 0.06 -21.59 23.18
C GLY A 622 -1.48 -21.69 23.14
N ALA A 623 -2.17 -20.57 22.88
CA ALA A 623 -3.62 -20.52 22.72
C ALA A 623 -4.10 -20.81 21.28
N GLY A 624 -3.21 -21.23 20.37
CA GLY A 624 -3.55 -21.55 18.97
C GLY A 624 -3.85 -20.32 18.11
N LYS A 625 -3.29 -19.16 18.47
CA LYS A 625 -3.35 -17.91 17.69
C LYS A 625 -1.98 -17.63 17.06
N ASP A 626 -1.34 -18.66 16.54
CA ASP A 626 -0.03 -18.62 15.93
C ASP A 626 -0.13 -18.23 14.46
N ASP A 627 0.27 -16.99 14.17
CA ASP A 627 0.50 -16.49 12.81
C ASP A 627 1.99 -16.17 12.60
N VAL A 628 2.40 -16.02 11.34
CA VAL A 628 3.78 -15.70 10.93
C VAL A 628 4.36 -14.48 11.64
N VAL A 629 3.56 -13.42 11.84
CA VAL A 629 4.02 -12.16 12.45
C VAL A 629 4.27 -12.39 13.93
N THR A 630 3.33 -13.05 14.61
CA THR A 630 3.43 -13.41 16.03
C THR A 630 4.63 -14.32 16.29
N LEU A 631 4.83 -15.37 15.48
CA LEU A 631 5.95 -16.31 15.63
C LEU A 631 7.31 -15.65 15.32
N CYS A 632 7.39 -14.85 14.25
CA CYS A 632 8.62 -14.10 13.94
C CYS A 632 8.98 -13.10 15.04
N ARG A 633 7.98 -12.49 15.69
CA ARG A 633 8.19 -11.57 16.82
C ARG A 633 8.64 -12.30 18.07
N LEU A 634 7.98 -13.41 18.41
CA LEU A 634 8.39 -14.29 19.52
C LEU A 634 9.82 -14.77 19.32
N CYS A 635 10.17 -15.21 18.12
CA CYS A 635 11.53 -15.62 17.75
C CYS A 635 12.56 -14.54 18.12
N ARG A 636 12.33 -13.30 17.68
CA ARG A 636 13.25 -12.19 17.93
C ARG A 636 13.33 -11.79 19.40
N LEU A 637 12.19 -11.62 20.08
CA LEU A 637 12.17 -11.17 21.47
C LEU A 637 12.70 -12.25 22.42
N ALA A 638 12.45 -13.53 22.13
CA ALA A 638 13.04 -14.64 22.87
C ALA A 638 14.57 -14.63 22.76
N ALA A 639 15.14 -14.37 21.57
CA ALA A 639 16.59 -14.23 21.42
C ALA A 639 17.13 -13.05 22.24
N ALA A 640 16.47 -11.88 22.17
CA ALA A 640 16.86 -10.71 22.96
C ALA A 640 16.78 -10.98 24.48
N ALA A 641 15.85 -11.82 24.92
CA ALA A 641 15.68 -12.27 26.31
C ALA A 641 16.67 -13.39 26.71
N GLY A 642 17.51 -13.89 25.79
CA GLY A 642 18.41 -15.01 26.05
C GLY A 642 17.71 -16.38 26.09
N ARG A 643 16.45 -16.46 25.69
CA ARG A 643 15.66 -17.70 25.57
C ARG A 643 15.85 -18.33 24.19
N PHE A 644 17.09 -18.72 23.86
CA PHE A 644 17.48 -19.14 22.51
C PHE A 644 16.70 -20.36 22.00
N ASP A 645 16.42 -21.35 22.86
CA ASP A 645 15.64 -22.53 22.46
C ASP A 645 14.21 -22.17 22.03
N LEU A 646 13.57 -21.22 22.73
CA LEU A 646 12.26 -20.69 22.37
C LEU A 646 12.33 -19.91 21.06
N SER A 647 13.40 -19.14 20.86
CA SER A 647 13.64 -18.41 19.61
C SER A 647 13.68 -19.34 18.40
N VAL A 648 14.48 -20.41 18.50
CA VAL A 648 14.63 -21.41 17.43
C VAL A 648 13.34 -22.23 17.24
N SER A 649 12.64 -22.57 18.33
CA SER A 649 11.38 -23.32 18.26
C SER A 649 10.28 -22.52 17.55
N ALA A 650 10.12 -21.25 17.89
CA ALA A 650 9.16 -20.36 17.23
C ALA A 650 9.46 -20.19 15.74
N LEU A 651 10.74 -20.09 15.36
CA LEU A 651 11.16 -20.02 13.96
C LEU A 651 10.83 -21.31 13.19
N ARG A 652 11.07 -22.48 13.78
CA ARG A 652 10.75 -23.77 13.16
C ARG A 652 9.25 -23.92 12.92
N GLN A 653 8.44 -23.58 13.93
CA GLN A 653 7.00 -23.60 13.81
C GLN A 653 6.52 -22.66 12.70
N ALA A 654 7.10 -21.47 12.57
CA ALA A 654 6.78 -20.55 11.48
C ALA A 654 7.14 -21.12 10.09
N LEU A 655 8.28 -21.82 9.96
CA LEU A 655 8.68 -22.46 8.71
C LEU A 655 7.78 -23.64 8.34
N GLU A 656 7.22 -24.34 9.33
CA GLU A 656 6.33 -25.48 9.12
C GLU A 656 4.93 -25.05 8.70
N ILE A 657 4.35 -24.06 9.39
CA ILE A 657 2.98 -23.58 9.11
C ILE A 657 2.94 -22.73 7.83
N HIS A 658 4.00 -21.97 7.57
CA HIS A 658 4.06 -21.02 6.45
C HIS A 658 5.37 -21.18 5.65
N PRO A 659 5.56 -22.30 4.93
CA PRO A 659 6.83 -22.63 4.26
C PRO A 659 7.20 -21.68 3.11
N LEU A 660 6.21 -21.03 2.47
CA LEU A 660 6.41 -20.07 1.38
C LEU A 660 6.49 -18.61 1.86
N GLU A 661 6.42 -18.36 3.16
CA GLU A 661 6.50 -17.01 3.69
C GLU A 661 7.96 -16.51 3.75
N TRP A 662 8.28 -15.52 2.92
CA TRP A 662 9.64 -14.98 2.83
C TRP A 662 10.10 -14.34 4.13
N ARG A 663 9.21 -13.74 4.93
CA ARG A 663 9.55 -13.09 6.21
C ARG A 663 10.12 -14.09 7.21
N THR A 664 9.69 -15.35 7.16
CA THR A 664 10.23 -16.41 8.00
C THR A 664 11.67 -16.76 7.62
N VAL A 665 11.96 -16.91 6.33
CA VAL A 665 13.33 -17.16 5.83
C VAL A 665 14.24 -15.95 6.05
N TYR A 666 13.68 -14.74 5.92
CA TYR A 666 14.35 -13.50 6.30
C TYR A 666 14.76 -13.51 7.78
N ARG A 667 13.87 -13.96 8.69
CA ARG A 667 14.21 -14.08 10.11
C ARG A 667 15.22 -15.20 10.37
N LEU A 668 15.11 -16.32 9.66
CA LEU A 668 16.07 -17.43 9.73
C LEU A 668 17.51 -16.97 9.45
N ASN A 669 17.71 -16.12 8.43
CA ASN A 669 19.03 -15.55 8.15
C ASN A 669 19.61 -14.72 9.31
N ARG A 670 18.79 -14.34 10.29
CA ARG A 670 19.14 -13.48 11.44
C ARG A 670 19.15 -14.21 12.78
N VAL A 671 18.91 -15.52 12.76
CA VAL A 671 18.98 -16.38 13.95
C VAL A 671 20.24 -17.22 13.86
N PHE A 672 21.00 -17.30 14.94
CA PHE A 672 22.17 -18.15 15.01
C PHE A 672 21.75 -19.58 15.30
N LEU A 673 22.22 -20.49 14.45
CA LEU A 673 21.92 -21.90 14.51
C LEU A 673 23.23 -22.68 14.51
N THR A 674 23.20 -23.88 15.07
CA THR A 674 24.32 -24.81 14.92
C THR A 674 24.44 -25.25 13.45
N ARG A 675 25.62 -25.67 13.03
CA ARG A 675 25.85 -26.16 11.66
C ARG A 675 24.95 -27.35 11.30
N ALA A 676 24.65 -28.21 12.27
CA ALA A 676 23.74 -29.34 12.09
C ALA A 676 22.32 -28.86 11.76
N GLU A 677 21.86 -27.79 12.43
CA GLU A 677 20.55 -27.18 12.19
C GLU A 677 20.49 -26.43 10.88
N ASP A 678 21.52 -25.64 10.53
CA ASP A 678 21.62 -24.98 9.22
C ASP A 678 21.48 -26.02 8.09
N LYS A 679 22.17 -27.17 8.21
CA LYS A 679 22.08 -28.26 7.24
C LYS A 679 20.68 -28.87 7.16
N LYS A 680 20.02 -29.10 8.31
CA LYS A 680 18.68 -29.68 8.37
C LYS A 680 17.64 -28.74 7.75
N ILE A 681 17.66 -27.46 8.14
CA ILE A 681 16.72 -26.45 7.63
C ILE A 681 16.97 -26.21 6.14
N PHE A 682 18.23 -26.16 5.70
CA PHE A 682 18.53 -26.02 4.27
C PHE A 682 17.94 -27.17 3.45
N ALA A 683 17.99 -28.42 3.93
CA ALA A 683 17.37 -29.54 3.23
C ALA A 683 15.86 -29.36 3.07
N THR A 684 15.17 -28.87 4.11
CA THR A 684 13.74 -28.52 4.05
C THR A 684 13.49 -27.38 3.06
N LEU A 685 14.24 -26.28 3.14
CA LEU A 685 14.07 -25.14 2.23
C LEU A 685 14.37 -25.53 0.79
N LYS A 686 15.38 -26.38 0.54
CA LYS A 686 15.67 -26.89 -0.80
C LYS A 686 14.52 -27.72 -1.34
N GLN A 687 13.90 -28.55 -0.51
CA GLN A 687 12.68 -29.27 -0.90
C GLN A 687 11.56 -28.28 -1.26
N VAL A 688 11.37 -27.22 -0.47
CA VAL A 688 10.38 -26.17 -0.78
C VAL A 688 10.70 -25.50 -2.12
N ALA A 689 11.94 -25.07 -2.32
CA ALA A 689 12.41 -24.39 -3.54
C ALA A 689 12.31 -25.24 -4.81
N THR A 690 12.35 -26.57 -4.67
CA THR A 690 12.26 -27.52 -5.79
C THR A 690 10.85 -28.02 -6.05
N THR A 691 10.00 -28.03 -5.02
CA THR A 691 8.62 -28.56 -5.09
C THR A 691 7.61 -27.49 -5.46
N PHE A 692 7.83 -26.26 -5.00
CA PHE A 692 6.95 -25.12 -5.21
C PHE A 692 7.63 -24.08 -6.11
N ASP A 693 6.90 -23.01 -6.42
CA ASP A 693 7.41 -21.83 -7.12
C ASP A 693 7.42 -20.62 -6.17
N PRO A 694 8.46 -20.47 -5.31
CA PRO A 694 8.50 -19.40 -4.32
C PRO A 694 8.73 -18.04 -4.98
N GLU A 695 8.13 -17.00 -4.41
CA GLU A 695 8.31 -15.63 -4.91
C GLU A 695 9.78 -15.16 -4.84
N PRO A 696 10.19 -14.15 -5.63
CA PRO A 696 11.57 -13.66 -5.69
C PRO A 696 12.17 -13.25 -4.33
N SER A 697 11.37 -12.65 -3.44
CA SER A 697 11.81 -12.27 -2.09
C SER A 697 12.22 -13.48 -1.26
N TRP A 698 11.45 -14.57 -1.34
CA TRP A 698 11.77 -15.84 -0.70
C TRP A 698 13.05 -16.43 -1.28
N LEU A 699 13.18 -16.45 -2.62
CA LEU A 699 14.35 -16.98 -3.32
C LEU A 699 15.64 -16.22 -2.96
N LEU A 700 15.58 -14.89 -2.78
CA LEU A 700 16.74 -14.12 -2.31
C LEU A 700 17.16 -14.57 -0.91
N GLN A 701 16.21 -14.69 0.02
CA GLN A 701 16.52 -15.13 1.38
C GLN A 701 17.02 -16.59 1.42
N TYR A 702 16.46 -17.46 0.57
CA TYR A 702 16.94 -18.82 0.38
C TYR A 702 18.38 -18.85 -0.13
N ALA A 703 18.72 -18.03 -1.14
CA ALA A 703 20.07 -17.96 -1.68
C ALA A 703 21.09 -17.47 -0.62
N LEU A 704 20.74 -16.45 0.16
CA LEU A 704 21.57 -15.97 1.27
C LEU A 704 21.78 -17.06 2.33
N PHE A 705 20.72 -17.80 2.67
CA PHE A 705 20.79 -18.91 3.61
C PHE A 705 21.64 -20.06 3.06
N ALA A 706 21.52 -20.38 1.77
CA ALA A 706 22.34 -21.38 1.08
C ALA A 706 23.83 -21.02 1.18
N LEU A 707 24.19 -19.76 0.93
CA LEU A 707 25.57 -19.25 1.05
C LEU A 707 26.08 -19.34 2.48
N ARG A 708 25.26 -18.96 3.47
CA ARG A 708 25.57 -19.12 4.90
C ARG A 708 25.82 -20.58 5.26
N ALA A 709 24.92 -21.48 4.88
CA ALA A 709 25.02 -22.92 5.15
C ALA A 709 26.15 -23.61 4.34
N GLY A 710 26.65 -22.92 3.30
CA GLY A 710 27.83 -23.30 2.54
C GLY A 710 27.58 -24.00 1.21
N TYR A 711 26.37 -23.91 0.71
CA TYR A 711 25.94 -24.38 -0.60
C TYR A 711 26.16 -23.29 -1.65
N LYS A 712 27.44 -23.04 -1.99
CA LYS A 712 27.84 -21.94 -2.91
C LYS A 712 27.13 -22.03 -4.26
N SER A 713 27.10 -23.21 -4.88
CA SER A 713 26.52 -23.39 -6.21
C SER A 713 25.03 -23.08 -6.21
N GLU A 714 24.30 -23.57 -5.20
CA GLU A 714 22.86 -23.33 -5.04
C GLU A 714 22.59 -21.82 -4.90
N GLY A 715 23.27 -21.17 -3.95
CA GLY A 715 23.10 -19.73 -3.73
C GLY A 715 23.45 -18.92 -4.97
N HIS A 716 24.51 -19.29 -5.69
CA HIS A 716 24.90 -18.63 -6.93
C HIS A 716 23.85 -18.80 -8.03
N GLU A 717 23.37 -20.02 -8.27
CA GLU A 717 22.36 -20.32 -9.29
C GLU A 717 21.06 -19.57 -9.02
N THR A 718 20.57 -19.58 -7.77
CA THR A 718 19.39 -18.82 -7.38
C THR A 718 19.60 -17.31 -7.58
N LEU A 719 20.76 -16.76 -7.18
CA LEU A 719 21.07 -15.34 -7.41
C LEU A 719 21.16 -14.99 -8.90
N THR A 720 21.70 -15.88 -9.73
CA THR A 720 21.73 -15.70 -11.19
C THR A 720 20.33 -15.63 -11.77
N GLY A 721 19.41 -16.50 -11.32
CA GLY A 721 18.00 -16.41 -11.70
C GLY A 721 17.33 -15.09 -11.29
N LEU A 722 17.72 -14.53 -10.15
CA LEU A 722 17.20 -13.25 -9.64
C LEU A 722 17.85 -12.02 -10.26
N ALA A 723 19.01 -12.16 -10.91
CA ALA A 723 19.85 -11.04 -11.38
C ALA A 723 19.12 -10.10 -12.35
N ASN A 724 18.12 -10.61 -13.08
CA ASN A 724 17.35 -9.84 -14.06
C ASN A 724 16.02 -9.28 -13.51
N THR A 725 15.71 -9.50 -12.23
CA THR A 725 14.50 -8.94 -11.62
C THR A 725 14.65 -7.44 -11.35
N GLN A 726 13.58 -6.66 -11.52
CA GLN A 726 13.64 -5.20 -11.38
C GLN A 726 14.01 -4.76 -9.95
N VAL A 727 13.32 -5.32 -8.94
CA VAL A 727 13.48 -4.89 -7.54
C VAL A 727 14.69 -5.53 -6.87
N LEU A 728 14.87 -6.86 -7.01
CA LEU A 728 15.92 -7.60 -6.29
C LEU A 728 17.18 -7.83 -7.12
N GLY A 729 17.12 -7.64 -8.44
CA GLY A 729 18.24 -7.82 -9.36
C GLY A 729 19.46 -6.98 -9.01
N PRO A 730 19.35 -5.69 -8.63
CA PRO A 730 20.51 -4.91 -8.17
C PRO A 730 21.25 -5.56 -6.99
N THR A 731 20.50 -6.05 -6.00
CA THR A 731 21.07 -6.76 -4.84
C THR A 731 21.71 -8.08 -5.25
N ALA A 732 21.02 -8.86 -6.10
CA ALA A 732 21.52 -10.14 -6.58
C ALA A 732 22.81 -9.98 -7.40
N ARG A 733 22.87 -9.00 -8.32
CA ARG A 733 24.07 -8.67 -9.10
C ARG A 733 25.22 -8.19 -8.21
N SER A 734 24.93 -7.34 -7.23
CA SER A 734 25.95 -6.89 -6.27
C SER A 734 26.52 -8.04 -5.45
N MET A 735 25.68 -9.00 -5.04
CA MET A 735 26.11 -10.20 -4.35
C MET A 735 26.93 -11.13 -5.26
N LEU A 736 26.51 -11.32 -6.52
CA LEU A 736 27.26 -12.09 -7.52
C LEU A 736 28.64 -11.48 -7.78
N GLY A 737 28.73 -10.16 -7.97
CA GLY A 737 29.99 -9.45 -8.15
C GLY A 737 30.94 -9.61 -6.96
N ALA A 738 30.41 -9.52 -5.73
CA ALA A 738 31.20 -9.78 -4.53
C ALA A 738 31.67 -11.24 -4.46
N LEU A 739 30.82 -12.22 -4.79
CA LEU A 739 31.18 -13.64 -4.82
C LEU A 739 32.21 -13.99 -5.91
N GLU A 740 32.21 -13.26 -7.02
CA GLU A 740 33.17 -13.36 -8.10
C GLU A 740 34.53 -12.81 -7.66
N ALA A 741 34.56 -11.59 -7.10
CA ALA A 741 35.77 -10.97 -6.58
C ALA A 741 36.43 -11.80 -5.46
N LEU A 742 35.62 -12.43 -4.59
CA LEU A 742 36.10 -13.34 -3.55
C LEU A 742 36.55 -14.70 -4.08
N GLY A 743 36.19 -15.06 -5.31
CA GLY A 743 36.62 -16.29 -5.97
C GLY A 743 36.35 -17.57 -5.18
N LYS A 744 37.33 -18.48 -5.17
CA LYS A 744 37.24 -19.76 -4.45
C LYS A 744 37.54 -19.56 -2.96
N SER A 745 36.49 -19.42 -2.16
CA SER A 745 36.62 -19.42 -0.69
C SER A 745 36.90 -20.83 -0.14
N ARG A 746 37.87 -20.90 0.78
CA ARG A 746 38.13 -22.05 1.66
C ARG A 746 38.20 -21.55 3.10
N PRO A 747 37.05 -21.43 3.80
CA PRO A 747 37.01 -20.86 5.14
C PRO A 747 37.89 -21.68 6.09
N ARG A 748 38.70 -20.98 6.90
CA ARG A 748 39.61 -21.62 7.86
C ARG A 748 38.81 -22.38 8.92
N LYS A 749 39.32 -23.55 9.37
CA LYS A 749 38.57 -24.48 10.25
C LYS A 749 38.00 -23.81 11.52
N ALA A 750 38.77 -22.91 12.13
CA ALA A 750 38.36 -22.19 13.34
C ALA A 750 37.15 -21.27 13.14
N LEU A 751 36.82 -20.90 11.89
CA LEU A 751 35.62 -20.12 11.57
C LEU A 751 34.34 -20.97 11.50
N LEU A 752 34.49 -22.29 11.33
CA LEU A 752 33.38 -23.22 11.10
C LEU A 752 32.87 -23.89 12.38
N CYS A 753 33.35 -23.49 13.57
CA CYS A 753 32.82 -23.99 14.83
C CYS A 753 31.52 -23.26 15.23
N ASP A 754 30.69 -23.96 16.01
CA ASP A 754 29.42 -23.45 16.54
C ASP A 754 29.68 -22.64 17.82
N SER A 755 30.38 -21.49 17.67
CA SER A 755 30.69 -20.55 18.76
C SER A 755 30.45 -19.12 18.29
N ASP A 756 30.03 -18.27 19.23
CA ASP A 756 29.81 -16.84 19.00
C ASP A 756 31.10 -16.04 18.97
N VAL A 757 32.20 -16.61 19.47
CA VAL A 757 33.54 -16.04 19.47
C VAL A 757 34.50 -16.95 18.72
N ARG A 758 34.74 -16.63 17.44
CA ARG A 758 35.58 -17.46 16.58
C ARG A 758 36.94 -16.83 16.35
N VAL A 759 37.97 -17.43 16.94
CA VAL A 759 39.35 -16.92 16.87
C VAL A 759 40.16 -17.70 15.84
N VAL A 760 40.57 -17.02 14.77
CA VAL A 760 41.46 -17.56 13.75
C VAL A 760 42.87 -17.02 13.97
N ARG A 761 43.77 -17.89 14.43
CA ARG A 761 45.18 -17.53 14.65
C ARG A 761 45.99 -17.68 13.37
N LYS A 762 46.82 -16.69 13.03
CA LYS A 762 47.80 -16.75 11.95
C LYS A 762 49.21 -16.75 12.53
N ARG A 763 50.05 -17.68 12.06
CA ARG A 763 51.43 -17.81 12.56
C ARG A 763 52.23 -16.56 12.18
N GLY A 764 52.92 -15.98 13.15
CA GLY A 764 53.78 -14.81 12.95
C GLY A 764 53.02 -13.48 12.85
N ALA A 765 51.70 -13.48 12.94
CA ALA A 765 50.92 -12.26 13.09
C ALA A 765 51.15 -11.64 14.48
N GLN A 766 51.01 -10.33 14.59
CA GLN A 766 50.94 -9.58 15.85
C GLN A 766 49.70 -8.70 15.90
N ASP A 767 49.22 -8.25 14.73
CA ASP A 767 48.02 -7.45 14.59
C ASP A 767 46.75 -8.31 14.65
N THR A 768 45.65 -7.69 15.07
CA THR A 768 44.35 -8.35 15.22
C THR A 768 43.25 -7.56 14.52
N VAL A 769 42.43 -8.26 13.73
CA VAL A 769 41.18 -7.73 13.18
C VAL A 769 40.00 -8.33 13.94
N VAL A 770 39.14 -7.48 14.49
CA VAL A 770 37.90 -7.87 15.15
C VAL A 770 36.72 -7.57 14.23
N VAL A 771 36.03 -8.61 13.79
CA VAL A 771 34.87 -8.53 12.91
C VAL A 771 33.60 -8.65 13.74
N PHE A 772 32.85 -7.56 13.83
CA PHE A 772 31.51 -7.52 14.39
C PHE A 772 30.51 -7.92 13.29
N GLU A 773 29.96 -9.12 13.40
CA GLU A 773 28.96 -9.60 12.46
C GLU A 773 27.63 -8.88 12.68
N GLY A 774 27.02 -8.40 11.59
CA GLY A 774 25.70 -7.79 11.62
C GLY A 774 24.60 -8.81 11.92
N LEU A 775 23.38 -8.30 12.13
CA LEU A 775 22.19 -9.11 12.42
C LEU A 775 21.91 -10.20 11.37
N ILE A 776 22.46 -10.09 10.15
CA ILE A 776 22.27 -11.01 9.02
C ILE A 776 23.38 -12.08 8.96
N GLY A 777 24.37 -12.01 9.85
CA GLY A 777 25.54 -12.89 9.87
C GLY A 777 26.59 -12.46 8.82
N GLY A 778 27.63 -11.77 9.28
CA GLY A 778 28.74 -11.29 8.44
C GLY A 778 28.74 -9.76 8.22
N LEU A 779 29.33 -9.32 7.11
CA LEU A 779 29.35 -7.90 6.70
C LEU A 779 28.33 -7.67 5.57
N SER A 780 27.24 -6.96 5.88
CA SER A 780 26.05 -6.88 5.03
C SER A 780 25.48 -8.28 4.72
N TYR A 781 25.53 -8.73 3.45
CA TYR A 781 25.11 -10.07 3.02
C TYR A 781 26.27 -11.05 2.84
N ILE A 782 27.51 -10.62 3.07
CA ILE A 782 28.70 -11.47 2.93
C ILE A 782 28.88 -12.25 4.21
N SER A 783 28.51 -13.52 4.19
CA SER A 783 28.75 -14.41 5.34
C SER A 783 30.25 -14.51 5.63
N SER A 784 30.63 -14.70 6.89
CA SER A 784 32.04 -14.76 7.27
C SER A 784 32.82 -15.85 6.53
N ARG A 785 32.14 -16.92 6.09
CA ARG A 785 32.73 -17.99 5.27
C ARG A 785 33.39 -17.44 4.00
N TYR A 786 32.85 -16.39 3.39
CA TYR A 786 33.41 -15.78 2.18
C TYR A 786 34.31 -14.59 2.50
N LEU A 787 33.97 -13.80 3.53
CA LEU A 787 34.80 -12.70 4.00
C LEU A 787 36.20 -13.16 4.43
N ASP A 788 36.29 -14.37 5.00
CA ASP A 788 37.56 -14.95 5.46
C ASP A 788 38.60 -15.07 4.35
N THR A 789 38.20 -15.10 3.08
CA THR A 789 39.14 -15.07 1.95
C THR A 789 40.00 -13.81 1.96
N ILE A 790 39.40 -12.63 2.23
CA ILE A 790 40.15 -11.37 2.30
C ILE A 790 41.08 -11.38 3.52
N LEU A 791 40.57 -11.82 4.67
CA LEU A 791 41.29 -11.78 5.94
C LEU A 791 42.40 -12.85 6.03
N ALA A 792 42.27 -13.95 5.28
CA ALA A 792 43.29 -14.99 5.20
C ALA A 792 44.59 -14.50 4.53
N ASP A 793 44.49 -13.55 3.60
CA ASP A 793 45.65 -12.96 2.92
C ASP A 793 46.48 -12.07 3.85
N LEU A 794 45.83 -11.39 4.81
CA LEU A 794 46.46 -10.41 5.69
C LEU A 794 47.26 -11.08 6.83
N PRO A 795 48.41 -10.54 7.28
CA PRO A 795 49.24 -11.11 8.34
C PRO A 795 48.67 -10.87 9.75
N VAL A 796 47.39 -11.18 9.97
CA VAL A 796 46.65 -10.84 11.20
C VAL A 796 46.03 -12.06 11.88
N HIS A 797 45.84 -11.95 13.19
CA HIS A 797 44.82 -12.71 13.90
C HIS A 797 43.44 -12.16 13.55
N THR A 798 42.42 -13.02 13.53
CA THR A 798 41.04 -12.60 13.28
C THR A 798 40.11 -13.09 14.38
N ILE A 799 39.32 -12.20 14.97
CA ILE A 799 38.26 -12.53 15.92
C ILE A 799 36.93 -12.21 15.25
N TYR A 800 36.07 -13.19 15.04
CA TYR A 800 34.70 -12.97 14.57
C TYR A 800 33.75 -13.05 15.75
N LEU A 801 32.92 -12.02 15.91
CA LEU A 801 31.93 -11.92 16.98
C LEU A 801 30.53 -11.96 16.39
N ARG A 802 29.68 -12.82 16.93
CA ARG A 802 28.24 -12.88 16.65
C ARG A 802 27.48 -12.32 17.83
N ASP A 803 26.35 -11.68 17.56
CA ASP A 803 25.47 -11.12 18.59
C ASP A 803 24.23 -12.02 18.78
N PRO A 804 24.29 -13.05 19.66
CA PRO A 804 23.19 -14.00 19.80
C PRO A 804 21.88 -13.35 20.28
N TYR A 805 21.95 -12.19 20.92
CA TYR A 805 20.77 -11.46 21.41
C TYR A 805 20.10 -10.61 20.31
N GLY A 806 20.81 -10.29 19.22
CA GLY A 806 20.34 -9.34 18.21
C GLY A 806 20.09 -7.94 18.78
N GLN A 807 20.95 -7.52 19.72
CA GLN A 807 20.92 -6.25 20.45
C GLN A 807 22.20 -5.45 20.23
N ILE A 808 22.80 -5.58 19.04
CA ILE A 808 24.03 -4.91 18.58
C ILE A 808 25.16 -4.95 19.62
N PHE A 809 25.29 -6.10 20.30
CA PHE A 809 26.28 -6.36 21.36
C PHE A 809 26.10 -5.57 22.66
N LEU A 810 25.00 -4.80 22.85
CA LEU A 810 24.72 -4.07 24.10
C LEU A 810 24.43 -5.00 25.30
N LYS A 811 24.02 -6.25 25.04
CA LYS A 811 23.84 -7.29 26.07
C LYS A 811 25.08 -8.19 26.22
N GLY A 812 26.21 -7.82 25.60
CA GLY A 812 27.43 -8.62 25.57
C GLY A 812 27.32 -9.85 24.67
N VAL A 813 28.34 -10.70 24.73
CA VAL A 813 28.39 -12.03 24.09
C VAL A 813 28.62 -13.06 25.20
N PRO A 814 27.77 -14.09 25.37
CA PRO A 814 27.82 -15.00 26.50
C PRO A 814 29.21 -15.59 26.80
N GLU A 815 29.99 -15.88 25.76
CA GLU A 815 31.35 -16.44 25.86
C GLU A 815 32.40 -15.41 26.34
N LEU A 816 32.11 -14.11 26.28
CA LEU A 816 32.99 -13.02 26.72
C LEU A 816 32.45 -12.28 27.95
N GLY A 817 31.18 -12.43 28.31
CA GLY A 817 30.59 -11.77 29.47
C GLY A 817 29.06 -11.70 29.44
N ALA A 818 28.49 -11.35 30.59
CA ALA A 818 27.04 -11.22 30.75
C ALA A 818 26.48 -9.87 30.28
N ASP A 819 27.35 -8.90 30.00
CA ASP A 819 27.00 -7.55 29.58
C ASP A 819 28.05 -6.95 28.64
N GLU A 820 27.77 -5.77 28.10
CA GLU A 820 28.66 -5.05 27.19
C GLU A 820 30.06 -4.82 27.78
N LYS A 821 30.15 -4.34 29.04
CA LYS A 821 31.41 -3.92 29.65
C LYS A 821 32.33 -5.11 29.94
N THR A 822 31.75 -6.20 30.44
CA THR A 822 32.46 -7.45 30.69
C THR A 822 32.95 -8.08 29.39
N MET A 823 32.11 -8.07 28.34
CA MET A 823 32.50 -8.48 26.99
C MET A 823 33.70 -7.67 26.47
N GLN A 824 33.66 -6.34 26.55
CA GLN A 824 34.75 -5.47 26.10
C GLN A 824 36.05 -5.74 26.86
N THR A 825 35.97 -5.96 28.17
CA THR A 825 37.13 -6.28 29.02
C THR A 825 37.75 -7.63 28.63
N ALA A 826 36.93 -8.67 28.45
CA ALA A 826 37.39 -9.99 28.03
C ALA A 826 37.97 -9.96 26.60
N LEU A 827 37.36 -9.19 25.70
CA LEU A 827 37.85 -8.98 24.35
C LEU A 827 39.23 -8.32 24.34
N ALA A 828 39.43 -7.26 25.15
CA ALA A 828 40.73 -6.61 25.29
C ALA A 828 41.81 -7.58 25.83
N SER A 829 41.46 -8.43 26.81
CA SER A 829 42.36 -9.47 27.31
C SER A 829 42.72 -10.48 26.24
N LEU A 830 41.73 -10.96 25.47
CA LEU A 830 41.94 -11.91 24.39
C LEU A 830 42.84 -11.34 23.29
N ILE A 831 42.67 -10.07 22.93
CA ILE A 831 43.52 -9.38 21.96
C ILE A 831 44.96 -9.33 22.47
N LYS A 832 45.17 -8.95 23.73
CA LYS A 832 46.50 -8.92 24.36
C LYS A 832 47.19 -10.29 24.35
N ASP A 833 46.42 -11.37 24.55
CA ASP A 833 46.93 -12.75 24.49
C ASP A 833 47.26 -13.22 23.06
N LEU A 834 46.72 -12.56 22.03
CA LEU A 834 47.03 -12.81 20.63
C LEU A 834 48.28 -12.07 20.18
N GLY A 835 48.55 -10.88 20.75
CA GLY A 835 49.72 -10.07 20.47
C GLY A 835 49.55 -8.64 20.95
N ALA A 836 50.61 -7.83 20.82
CA ALA A 836 50.59 -6.40 21.15
C ALA A 836 50.68 -5.51 19.90
N GLY A 837 50.29 -6.04 18.73
CA GLY A 837 50.25 -5.30 17.47
C GLY A 837 49.02 -4.39 17.34
N ARG A 838 48.78 -3.92 16.12
CA ARG A 838 47.65 -3.04 15.79
C ARG A 838 46.31 -3.78 15.91
N VAL A 839 45.28 -3.06 16.34
CA VAL A 839 43.93 -3.56 16.49
C VAL A 839 42.98 -2.81 15.56
N VAL A 840 42.34 -3.54 14.65
CA VAL A 840 41.35 -2.99 13.72
C VAL A 840 39.99 -3.61 14.00
N ALA A 841 38.99 -2.80 14.32
CA ALA A 841 37.60 -3.26 14.41
C ALA A 841 36.85 -2.97 13.11
N ILE A 842 35.98 -3.90 12.69
CA ILE A 842 35.18 -3.73 11.47
C ILE A 842 33.76 -4.24 11.68
N GLY A 843 32.79 -3.51 11.13
CA GLY A 843 31.39 -3.88 11.14
C GLY A 843 30.61 -3.19 10.02
N GLY A 844 29.42 -3.72 9.71
CA GLY A 844 28.49 -3.11 8.75
C GLY A 844 27.20 -2.64 9.40
N SER A 845 26.65 -1.53 8.94
CA SER A 845 25.40 -0.94 9.45
C SER A 845 25.46 -0.76 10.98
N ALA A 846 24.47 -1.24 11.74
CA ALA A 846 24.46 -1.18 13.19
C ALA A 846 25.63 -1.93 13.87
N ALA A 847 26.21 -2.95 13.22
CA ALA A 847 27.43 -3.58 13.73
C ALA A 847 28.67 -2.71 13.49
N GLY A 848 28.63 -1.76 12.55
CA GLY A 848 29.65 -0.71 12.40
C GLY A 848 29.64 0.26 13.60
N TYR A 849 28.46 0.60 14.12
CA TYR A 849 28.34 1.31 15.40
C TYR A 849 28.90 0.49 16.57
N ALA A 850 28.56 -0.81 16.65
CA ALA A 850 29.10 -1.69 17.68
C ALA A 850 30.63 -1.81 17.60
N ALA A 851 31.20 -1.90 16.39
CA ALA A 851 32.63 -1.91 16.15
C ALA A 851 33.31 -0.63 16.62
N LEU A 852 32.69 0.54 16.40
CA LEU A 852 33.19 1.82 16.92
C LEU A 852 33.13 1.87 18.45
N ARG A 853 31.98 1.53 19.03
CA ARG A 853 31.76 1.56 20.47
C ARG A 853 32.71 0.64 21.23
N ALA A 854 32.82 -0.61 20.79
CA ALA A 854 33.77 -1.56 21.36
C ALA A 854 35.22 -1.18 21.03
N GLY A 855 35.50 -0.66 19.83
CA GLY A 855 36.81 -0.17 19.42
C GLY A 855 37.34 0.92 20.35
N LEU A 856 36.51 1.89 20.74
CA LEU A 856 36.84 2.92 21.72
C LEU A 856 37.16 2.31 23.11
N ALA A 857 36.43 1.27 23.52
CA ALA A 857 36.61 0.61 24.81
C ALA A 857 37.85 -0.30 24.89
N ILE A 858 38.23 -0.94 23.78
CA ILE A 858 39.39 -1.85 23.70
C ILE A 858 40.67 -1.16 23.20
N ASP A 859 40.63 0.17 23.07
CA ASP A 859 41.75 1.00 22.57
C ASP A 859 42.26 0.58 21.18
N ALA A 860 41.32 0.35 20.26
CA ALA A 860 41.63 0.01 18.87
C ALA A 860 42.32 1.15 18.12
N ASP A 861 43.22 0.80 17.20
CA ASP A 861 43.93 1.77 16.37
C ASP A 861 43.07 2.30 15.21
N ALA A 862 42.18 1.45 14.68
CA ALA A 862 41.31 1.82 13.57
C ALA A 862 39.95 1.13 13.63
N VAL A 863 38.92 1.81 13.13
CA VAL A 863 37.58 1.28 12.93
C VAL A 863 37.15 1.49 11.49
N ILE A 864 36.75 0.41 10.82
CA ILE A 864 36.14 0.46 9.49
C ILE A 864 34.64 0.19 9.65
N SER A 865 33.82 1.18 9.34
CA SER A 865 32.37 1.13 9.47
C SER A 865 31.72 1.19 8.08
N LEU A 866 31.13 0.09 7.63
CA LEU A 866 30.48 0.00 6.32
C LEU A 866 29.01 0.40 6.45
N ALA A 867 28.65 1.62 6.05
CA ALA A 867 27.32 2.21 6.21
C ALA A 867 26.81 2.26 7.68
N GLY A 868 27.73 2.33 8.65
CA GLY A 868 27.35 2.51 10.06
C GLY A 868 27.16 3.98 10.44
N PHE A 869 26.90 4.22 11.73
CA PHE A 869 26.65 5.54 12.30
C PHE A 869 27.45 5.74 13.60
N VAL A 870 27.61 6.99 14.03
CA VAL A 870 28.33 7.36 15.27
C VAL A 870 27.39 7.78 16.41
N THR A 871 26.16 8.14 16.07
CA THR A 871 25.10 8.46 17.01
C THR A 871 23.79 7.89 16.46
N PRO A 872 22.96 7.26 17.30
CA PRO A 872 21.64 6.80 16.88
C PRO A 872 20.60 7.93 16.84
N GLY A 873 21.02 9.19 17.04
CA GLY A 873 20.17 10.39 17.13
C GLY A 873 19.04 10.45 16.09
N ALA A 874 17.90 11.00 16.51
CA ALA A 874 16.57 10.94 15.92
C ALA A 874 16.54 10.51 14.45
N ALA A 875 16.02 9.29 14.23
CA ALA A 875 15.83 8.71 12.91
C ALA A 875 15.40 9.75 11.87
N ASP A 876 16.05 9.73 10.70
CA ASP A 876 15.65 10.61 9.61
C ASP A 876 14.19 10.30 9.25
N ALA A 877 13.39 11.32 8.96
CA ALA A 877 12.00 11.12 8.51
C ALA A 877 11.94 10.27 7.22
N HIS A 878 13.06 10.18 6.49
CA HIS A 878 13.24 9.36 5.30
C HIS A 878 13.64 7.90 5.59
N ASP A 879 13.99 7.55 6.85
CA ASP A 879 14.25 6.16 7.22
C ASP A 879 12.96 5.34 7.18
N ALA A 880 13.05 4.14 6.59
CA ALA A 880 11.91 3.23 6.54
C ALA A 880 11.40 2.90 7.94
N ASP A 881 10.08 2.80 8.10
CA ASP A 881 9.42 2.68 9.41
C ASP A 881 9.96 1.55 10.29
N HIS A 882 10.23 0.40 9.68
CA HIS A 882 10.80 -0.77 10.36
C HIS A 882 12.22 -0.54 10.90
N ALA A 883 13.03 0.30 10.25
CA ALA A 883 14.38 0.63 10.69
C ALA A 883 14.33 1.52 11.94
N ARG A 884 13.42 2.50 11.94
CA ARG A 884 13.21 3.41 13.09
C ARG A 884 12.68 2.67 14.31
N ARG A 885 11.69 1.79 14.12
CA ARG A 885 11.19 0.88 15.17
C ARG A 885 12.31 0.01 15.72
N GLY A 886 13.14 -0.57 14.86
CA GLY A 886 14.28 -1.39 15.27
C GLY A 886 15.30 -0.62 16.11
N MET A 887 15.63 0.62 15.73
CA MET A 887 16.54 1.46 16.52
C MET A 887 15.95 1.83 17.88
N ALA A 888 14.67 2.20 17.94
CA ALA A 888 14.00 2.52 19.20
C ALA A 888 13.90 1.30 20.14
N GLU A 889 13.70 0.10 19.60
CA GLU A 889 13.67 -1.13 20.42
C GLU A 889 15.03 -1.51 21.00
N VAL A 890 16.12 -1.16 20.31
CA VAL A 890 17.49 -1.50 20.72
C VAL A 890 18.07 -0.44 21.67
N PHE A 891 17.90 0.84 21.35
CA PHE A 891 18.49 1.96 22.09
C PHE A 891 17.54 2.58 23.13
N GLY A 892 16.23 2.29 23.05
CA GLY A 892 15.24 2.89 23.93
C GLY A 892 15.02 4.39 23.65
N ALA A 893 14.58 5.12 24.68
CA ALA A 893 14.21 6.53 24.57
C ALA A 893 15.38 7.52 24.76
N ASP A 894 16.44 7.12 25.45
CA ASP A 894 17.61 7.97 25.72
C ASP A 894 18.71 7.73 24.69
N LEU A 895 18.51 8.28 23.48
CA LEU A 895 19.46 8.14 22.38
C LEU A 895 20.77 8.89 22.62
N ASP A 896 20.75 9.94 23.44
CA ASP A 896 21.92 10.77 23.73
C ASP A 896 22.97 9.99 24.53
N ALA A 897 22.54 9.05 25.39
CA ALA A 897 23.45 8.12 26.08
C ALA A 897 24.26 7.22 25.13
N PHE A 898 23.88 7.15 23.85
CA PHE A 898 24.52 6.34 22.82
C PHE A 898 25.29 7.18 21.78
N ASP A 899 25.44 8.48 21.99
CA ASP A 899 26.28 9.33 21.14
C ASP A 899 27.78 9.10 21.40
N LEU A 900 28.50 8.58 20.40
CA LEU A 900 29.93 8.28 20.50
C LEU A 900 30.83 9.44 20.06
N ARG A 901 30.27 10.54 19.54
CA ARG A 901 31.07 11.69 19.06
C ARG A 901 31.99 12.28 20.14
N PRO A 902 31.55 12.49 21.40
CA PRO A 902 32.43 13.00 22.45
C PRO A 902 33.62 12.08 22.74
N GLN A 903 33.36 10.77 22.82
CA GLN A 903 34.39 9.76 23.10
C GLN A 903 35.39 9.66 21.94
N LEU A 904 34.89 9.69 20.70
CA LEU A 904 35.73 9.69 19.51
C LEU A 904 36.66 10.90 19.45
N ARG A 905 36.16 12.13 19.72
CA ARG A 905 36.99 13.35 19.79
C ARG A 905 38.06 13.26 20.87
N SER A 906 37.77 12.60 21.99
CA SER A 906 38.71 12.46 23.10
C SER A 906 39.77 11.36 22.88
N ASN A 907 39.63 10.52 21.85
CA ASN A 907 40.55 9.42 21.55
C ASN A 907 41.23 9.61 20.16
N PRO A 908 42.24 10.50 20.05
CA PRO A 908 42.88 10.80 18.76
C PRO A 908 43.69 9.64 18.16
N LYS A 909 43.96 8.58 18.95
CA LYS A 909 44.65 7.37 18.47
C LYS A 909 43.76 6.59 17.49
N LEU A 910 42.49 6.39 17.85
CA LEU A 910 41.55 5.63 17.06
C LEU A 910 41.16 6.40 15.79
N GLN A 911 41.41 5.81 14.62
CA GLN A 911 41.01 6.35 13.32
C GLN A 911 39.72 5.70 12.82
N LEU A 912 38.66 6.48 12.67
CA LEU A 912 37.38 6.01 12.12
C LEU A 912 37.32 6.25 10.61
N THR A 913 37.06 5.21 9.83
CA THR A 913 36.68 5.32 8.42
C THR A 913 35.25 4.80 8.22
N ILE A 914 34.35 5.67 7.75
CA ILE A 914 32.99 5.28 7.37
C ILE A 914 32.91 5.19 5.85
N VAL A 915 32.40 4.07 5.31
CA VAL A 915 32.18 3.89 3.87
C VAL A 915 30.69 4.01 3.56
N VAL A 916 30.31 4.82 2.58
CA VAL A 916 28.91 5.00 2.14
C VAL A 916 28.80 5.04 0.61
N GLY A 917 27.61 4.85 0.06
CA GLY A 917 27.34 5.02 -1.37
C GLY A 917 26.83 6.43 -1.67
N SER A 918 27.31 7.06 -2.75
CA SER A 918 26.96 8.45 -3.09
C SER A 918 25.48 8.68 -3.35
N ASN A 919 24.76 7.66 -3.83
CA ASN A 919 23.37 7.75 -4.22
C ASN A 919 22.39 7.27 -3.14
N TYR A 920 22.87 6.78 -1.99
CA TYR A 920 22.01 6.33 -0.89
C TYR A 920 21.85 7.42 0.17
N ALA A 921 20.80 8.24 0.02
CA ALA A 921 20.58 9.45 0.79
C ALA A 921 20.62 9.29 2.34
N PRO A 922 20.04 8.24 2.96
CA PRO A 922 20.06 8.10 4.42
C PRO A 922 21.47 8.00 5.01
N ASP A 923 22.37 7.25 4.38
CA ASP A 923 23.74 7.11 4.88
C ASP A 923 24.57 8.38 4.63
N MET A 924 24.32 9.08 3.51
CA MET A 924 24.91 10.39 3.23
C MET A 924 24.50 11.46 4.26
N SER A 925 23.27 11.39 4.77
CA SER A 925 22.79 12.27 5.86
C SER A 925 23.56 12.00 7.15
N ARG A 926 23.74 10.72 7.51
CA ARG A 926 24.39 10.30 8.76
C ARG A 926 25.87 10.65 8.86
N ILE A 927 26.62 10.62 7.75
CA ILE A 927 28.05 10.93 7.78
C ILE A 927 28.35 12.40 8.12
N ARG A 928 27.39 13.32 7.99
CA ARG A 928 27.58 14.71 8.43
C ARG A 928 27.90 14.84 9.92
N ALA A 929 27.54 13.82 10.71
CA ALA A 929 27.82 13.77 12.15
C ALA A 929 29.32 13.64 12.49
N ILE A 930 30.19 13.39 11.50
CA ILE A 930 31.64 13.29 11.67
C ILE A 930 32.43 14.43 10.98
N ASP A 931 31.78 15.39 10.33
CA ASP A 931 32.44 16.45 9.55
C ASP A 931 33.43 17.29 10.37
N ASP A 932 33.20 17.42 11.68
CA ASP A 932 34.02 18.21 12.61
C ASP A 932 34.97 17.35 13.48
N ILE A 933 35.08 16.05 13.21
CA ILE A 933 35.89 15.11 14.02
C ILE A 933 37.19 14.78 13.28
N GLN A 934 38.33 15.23 13.82
CA GLN A 934 39.64 15.14 13.16
C GLN A 934 40.13 13.70 12.91
N ASN A 935 39.79 12.76 13.79
CA ASN A 935 40.15 11.35 13.69
C ASN A 935 39.05 10.49 13.06
N ALA A 936 38.20 11.10 12.22
CA ALA A 936 37.18 10.43 11.43
C ALA A 936 37.20 10.89 9.97
N ARG A 937 36.93 9.99 9.04
CA ARG A 937 36.76 10.31 7.62
C ARG A 937 35.68 9.47 6.97
N ALA A 938 35.06 10.01 5.92
CA ALA A 938 34.12 9.29 5.06
C ALA A 938 34.75 8.94 3.71
N ILE A 939 34.47 7.73 3.21
CA ILE A 939 34.78 7.28 1.86
C ILE A 939 33.47 7.07 1.13
N ILE A 940 33.30 7.78 0.02
CA ILE A 940 32.06 7.79 -0.75
C ILE A 940 32.30 6.98 -2.03
N LEU A 941 31.58 5.87 -2.18
CA LEU A 941 31.60 5.03 -3.38
C LEU A 941 30.65 5.63 -4.42
N ASP A 942 31.21 6.02 -5.55
CA ASP A 942 30.45 6.69 -6.60
C ASP A 942 29.45 5.76 -7.31
N GLY A 943 28.29 6.30 -7.69
CA GLY A 943 27.19 5.56 -8.33
C GLY A 943 26.46 4.53 -7.44
N ILE A 944 26.91 4.30 -6.20
CA ILE A 944 26.36 3.24 -5.34
C ILE A 944 25.08 3.72 -4.64
N ASN A 945 23.95 3.08 -4.97
CA ASN A 945 22.64 3.31 -4.35
C ASN A 945 22.20 2.11 -3.49
N THR A 946 22.94 1.79 -2.43
CA THR A 946 22.54 0.75 -1.48
C THR A 946 23.14 0.99 -0.11
N HIS A 947 22.40 0.63 0.94
CA HIS A 947 22.90 0.55 2.31
C HIS A 947 23.94 -0.57 2.50
N HIS A 948 23.90 -1.61 1.66
CA HIS A 948 24.75 -2.79 1.80
C HIS A 948 26.13 -2.61 1.13
N VAL A 949 26.80 -1.49 1.42
CA VAL A 949 28.04 -1.03 0.75
C VAL A 949 29.23 -1.98 0.86
N ALA A 950 29.19 -2.94 1.79
CA ALA A 950 30.18 -4.02 1.84
C ALA A 950 30.28 -4.83 0.53
N LEU A 951 29.16 -5.00 -0.19
CA LEU A 951 29.13 -5.73 -1.47
C LEU A 951 29.94 -5.02 -2.56
N PRO A 952 29.65 -3.74 -2.91
CA PRO A 952 30.47 -3.02 -3.88
C PRO A 952 31.91 -2.82 -3.39
N ALA A 953 32.13 -2.52 -2.11
CA ALA A 953 33.48 -2.33 -1.56
C ALA A 953 34.37 -3.60 -1.62
N VAL A 954 33.76 -4.79 -1.59
CA VAL A 954 34.48 -6.04 -1.86
C VAL A 954 34.73 -6.23 -3.35
N THR A 955 33.75 -5.88 -4.17
CA THR A 955 33.80 -6.07 -5.63
C THR A 955 34.90 -5.22 -6.27
N ASP A 956 35.04 -3.97 -5.86
CA ASP A 956 36.05 -3.03 -6.41
C ASP A 956 37.40 -3.07 -5.67
N GLY A 957 37.50 -3.85 -4.58
CA GLY A 957 38.70 -4.00 -3.78
C GLY A 957 38.91 -2.93 -2.70
N THR A 958 38.01 -1.94 -2.58
CA THR A 958 38.08 -0.88 -1.57
C THR A 958 38.27 -1.44 -0.16
N LEU A 959 37.50 -2.45 0.23
CA LEU A 959 37.59 -3.05 1.57
C LEU A 959 38.99 -3.62 1.86
N LYS A 960 39.59 -4.31 0.89
CA LYS A 960 40.94 -4.86 1.04
C LYS A 960 41.98 -3.74 1.15
N GLY A 961 41.82 -2.67 0.39
CA GLY A 961 42.64 -1.46 0.48
C GLY A 961 42.61 -0.85 1.88
N LEU A 962 41.41 -0.65 2.43
CA LEU A 962 41.23 -0.06 3.77
C LEU A 962 41.79 -0.94 4.89
N LEU A 963 41.64 -2.26 4.80
CA LEU A 963 42.25 -3.16 5.77
C LEU A 963 43.77 -3.08 5.74
N ASN A 964 44.39 -3.02 4.55
CA ASN A 964 45.84 -2.85 4.43
C ASN A 964 46.30 -1.49 4.98
N GLU A 965 45.57 -0.41 4.67
CA GLU A 965 45.88 0.93 5.17
C GLU A 965 45.80 0.99 6.70
N ALA A 966 44.74 0.44 7.29
CA ALA A 966 44.55 0.42 8.75
C ALA A 966 45.65 -0.38 9.49
N LEU A 967 46.22 -1.40 8.83
CA LEU A 967 47.28 -2.26 9.36
C LEU A 967 48.70 -1.75 9.06
N ALA A 968 48.86 -0.74 8.18
CA ALA A 968 50.17 -0.14 7.92
C ALA A 968 50.65 0.71 9.10
N GLU A 969 51.97 0.80 9.29
CA GLU A 969 52.55 1.77 10.22
C GLU A 969 52.22 3.21 9.76
N PRO A 970 51.91 4.14 10.67
CA PRO A 970 51.63 5.52 10.29
C PRO A 970 52.86 6.10 9.60
N GLN A 971 52.73 6.45 8.31
CA GLN A 971 53.73 7.27 7.65
C GLN A 971 53.81 8.60 8.41
N ALA A 972 54.97 8.89 8.98
CA ALA A 972 55.30 10.22 9.44
C ALA A 972 55.24 11.16 8.23
N TYR A 973 54.10 11.82 8.02
CA TYR A 973 53.98 12.87 7.02
C TYR A 973 54.85 14.04 7.49
N GLY A 974 56.06 14.08 6.94
CA GLY A 974 56.92 15.25 6.97
C GLY A 974 56.17 16.43 6.36
N SER A 975 56.20 17.55 7.09
CA SER A 975 55.75 18.86 6.65
C SER A 975 56.22 19.16 5.22
N PHE A 976 55.28 19.28 4.28
CA PHE A 976 55.48 20.07 3.08
C PHE A 976 54.60 21.31 3.18
N ALA A 977 55.21 22.38 3.70
CA ALA A 977 54.82 23.72 3.36
C ALA A 977 55.41 24.04 1.98
N GLY A 978 54.57 24.54 1.07
CA GLY A 978 54.92 24.96 -0.28
C GLY A 978 53.68 25.39 -1.03
#